data_AF-A0A9N8KNY8-F1
#
_entry.id   AF-A0A9N8KNY8-F1
#
_cell.length_a   1.000
_cell.length_b   1.000
_cell.length_c   1.000
_cell.angle_alpha   90.00
_cell.angle_beta   90.00
_cell.angle_gamma   90.00
#
_symmetry.space_group_name_H-M   'P 1'
#
loop_
_entity.id
_entity.type
_entity.pdbx_description
1 polymer ?
#
loop_
_entity_poly.entity_id
_entity_poly.type
_entity_poly.pdbx_seq_one_letter_code
_entity_poly.pdbx_strand_id
1 'polypeptide(L)'
;MPLGASITEGVRSSDGNGYRRAIRDQLRFKGWKVNMVGSKQNGKMADRDNEGHPGWVISQVHSAWSASAWMKPNLVLLNVGTNDCVQNIDTGNAGTRVKQLIDDIFTSVPGVTIILSTLLPGRDFNTCATSVSDQYRELVMNYFNADPKARLHLADMNAFIKLSDLSDDGIHPLDPGYRKMAAVWWDAISRIESTIQAPANDNGIVDTGFSAVHNCTKVAGNARGPVKSQQGSGHDDGLYTHHSTSKGNVPSGKVFFGPDDKINAAIPEHMFFAQLVNSGGADRAGALDDWVRVEHKADGTNTYWLRVNKGDGTFADHVTFDVDMNCDGGPTYWFADFNNDGLDDFFCLGGGSRVSVSLNRGGNPPKFEHIGQVVPEHAGYTATDVRIADIDGDGRADYCLIGHNGDILCSRNQGQGDSYSWQGFKTVGGLREVVFTAKGKGDASGVRLADLNGDFRSDWMWIGDQGDIDTWINQRGWGTGIVPDWTHSGITHGGDGVFYCDMRNTGSDDYVWIYSDGHADSGDFYANIHEPPGWGHETKITLKVPGPRIGVHLADWNGDGKCDVLVQDKKTGALTMWENRYDASTNTLKFANVGVVTGAATCTQGWGVGIFDRGMAVVDIDGDGRADVLCIEPNGRTTAWLNPKSGLVDVGQIKFSEGGTERTSALLQIKVDWAELILFMSFLSVTSDSGNSGSHDGDGDTDDPDGDGFGGDEDFEVCDFSKTFKNLDDLSAAADGLRSDCIAVYTLETLITMLDAAYANYTSVNDGYDEEFGYYVTYIKKLVPAVLGNSFMFDESHATKYMAIPPVGTGMQYFDCQLGSNKFSCSDYEDHHIEGTTATTTLTLRDADGYNSALLKAGLSPDWVTMGDYEKDHLEDGGRASRNWRYKFSDFPVQNTSMVVPNPKDVITNGLGSVEDLRRQMQATLLDMILGIWTGGSIQDPAQAYSTPVFMLMEAVENMAQAKALGKQEEQAEEAEEEKRKKNFILLIISVVFLVVPFVGEEVALAGGFTTIARTLAIAGELGNAALGIYDTVEDPSSAVVNVLGMLLGVGAIAKASRDGKGISGVASARKGMSADSISSLGSVFKNQDDKLQSIMKVCKF
;
A
#
# COMPACT_ATOMS: atom_id res chain seq x y z
N MET A 1 28.19 -8.30 12.93
CA MET A 1 28.58 -9.67 12.51
C MET A 1 27.37 -10.59 12.60
N PRO A 2 26.86 -11.09 11.47
CA PRO A 2 25.97 -12.24 11.45
C PRO A 2 26.78 -13.51 11.76
N LEU A 3 26.53 -14.17 12.89
CA LEU A 3 27.27 -15.35 13.37
C LEU A 3 26.33 -16.55 13.53
N GLY A 4 26.63 -17.66 12.84
CA GLY A 4 25.77 -18.84 12.93
C GLY A 4 26.09 -19.94 11.93
N ALA A 5 25.05 -20.67 11.52
CA ALA A 5 25.14 -21.77 10.56
C ALA A 5 24.50 -21.41 9.19
N SER A 6 23.92 -22.40 8.49
CA SER A 6 23.30 -22.24 7.16
C SER A 6 22.17 -21.21 7.09
N ILE A 7 21.39 -21.06 8.17
CA ILE A 7 20.35 -20.02 8.24
C ILE A 7 20.98 -18.63 8.16
N THR A 8 22.11 -18.41 8.86
CA THR A 8 22.85 -17.14 8.81
C THR A 8 23.57 -16.94 7.47
N GLU A 9 24.05 -18.01 6.84
CA GLU A 9 24.63 -17.96 5.50
C GLU A 9 23.59 -17.50 4.46
N GLY A 10 22.32 -17.89 4.61
CA GLY A 10 21.22 -17.54 3.72
C GLY A 10 20.78 -18.68 2.78
N VAL A 11 21.02 -19.93 3.16
CA VAL A 11 20.61 -21.11 2.37
C VAL A 11 19.10 -21.10 2.11
N ARG A 12 18.67 -21.43 0.89
CA ARG A 12 17.27 -21.36 0.38
C ARG A 12 16.68 -19.95 0.14
N SER A 13 17.40 -18.87 0.44
CA SER A 13 17.02 -17.56 -0.12
C SER A 13 17.34 -17.47 -1.62
N SER A 14 16.48 -16.82 -2.40
CA SER A 14 16.63 -16.72 -3.87
C SER A 14 17.86 -15.91 -4.31
N ASP A 15 18.35 -15.04 -3.43
CA ASP A 15 19.53 -14.21 -3.63
C ASP A 15 20.76 -14.66 -2.83
N GLY A 16 20.61 -15.67 -1.96
CA GLY A 16 21.65 -16.18 -1.08
C GLY A 16 22.04 -15.22 0.07
N ASN A 17 21.29 -14.13 0.28
CA ASN A 17 21.58 -13.14 1.32
C ASN A 17 20.96 -13.49 2.68
N GLY A 18 19.90 -14.31 2.68
CA GLY A 18 19.10 -14.59 3.87
C GLY A 18 18.52 -13.32 4.49
N TYR A 19 18.55 -13.20 5.83
CA TYR A 19 18.05 -12.01 6.53
C TYR A 19 19.00 -10.79 6.43
N ARG A 20 20.25 -10.99 5.97
CA ARG A 20 21.34 -10.02 6.15
C ARG A 20 21.14 -8.72 5.38
N ARG A 21 20.58 -8.80 4.16
CA ARG A 21 20.28 -7.61 3.35
C ARG A 21 19.20 -6.75 4.01
N ALA A 22 18.04 -7.34 4.32
CA ALA A 22 16.93 -6.61 4.93
C ALA A 22 17.31 -5.91 6.25
N ILE A 23 18.08 -6.57 7.14
CA ILE A 23 18.51 -5.93 8.38
C ILE A 23 19.58 -4.83 8.14
N ARG A 24 20.45 -5.00 7.14
CA ARG A 24 21.42 -3.97 6.76
C ARG A 24 20.72 -2.72 6.26
N ASP A 25 19.76 -2.90 5.35
CA ASP A 25 19.00 -1.81 4.74
C ASP A 25 18.22 -1.04 5.81
N GLN A 26 17.59 -1.74 6.77
CA GLN A 26 16.90 -1.11 7.89
C GLN A 26 17.83 -0.28 8.80
N LEU A 27 19.02 -0.80 9.10
CA LEU A 27 20.00 -0.07 9.90
C LEU A 27 20.53 1.16 9.16
N ARG A 28 20.75 1.05 7.85
CA ARG A 28 21.15 2.18 6.99
C ARG A 28 20.07 3.23 6.90
N PHE A 29 18.80 2.83 6.75
CA PHE A 29 17.64 3.72 6.79
C PHE A 29 17.60 4.56 8.07
N LYS A 30 17.99 3.99 9.22
CA LYS A 30 18.12 4.70 10.50
C LYS A 30 19.37 5.57 10.64
N GLY A 31 20.18 5.72 9.59
CA GLY A 31 21.39 6.54 9.60
C GLY A 31 22.64 5.85 10.15
N TRP A 32 22.60 4.53 10.43
CA TRP A 32 23.77 3.81 10.93
C TRP A 32 24.81 3.60 9.82
N LYS A 33 26.09 3.63 10.20
CA LYS A 33 27.20 3.27 9.32
C LYS A 33 27.49 1.79 9.43
N VAL A 34 26.87 0.98 8.58
CA VAL A 34 26.93 -0.49 8.66
C VAL A 34 28.04 -1.06 7.78
N ASN A 35 28.86 -1.93 8.38
CA ASN A 35 29.83 -2.82 7.72
C ASN A 35 29.57 -4.25 8.24
N MET A 36 29.18 -5.16 7.38
CA MET A 36 29.09 -6.58 7.75
C MET A 36 30.50 -7.17 7.81
N VAL A 37 30.72 -8.09 8.74
CA VAL A 37 32.04 -8.72 8.94
C VAL A 37 31.87 -10.21 9.19
N GLY A 38 32.86 -10.97 8.74
CA GLY A 38 32.98 -12.42 8.92
C GLY A 38 33.87 -13.06 7.84
N SER A 39 34.20 -14.33 8.00
CA SER A 39 35.11 -15.06 7.12
C SER A 39 34.45 -15.57 5.83
N LYS A 40 33.12 -15.52 5.73
CA LYS A 40 32.34 -16.02 4.61
C LYS A 40 31.76 -14.89 3.77
N GLN A 41 31.55 -15.20 2.48
CA GLN A 41 30.96 -14.28 1.51
C GLN A 41 29.95 -15.05 0.66
N ASN A 42 28.67 -14.86 0.98
CA ASN A 42 27.57 -15.60 0.36
C ASN A 42 26.44 -14.64 0.00
N GLY A 43 25.80 -14.88 -1.14
CA GLY A 43 24.72 -14.05 -1.64
C GLY A 43 25.15 -13.00 -2.67
N LYS A 44 24.16 -12.21 -3.10
CA LYS A 44 24.26 -11.21 -4.17
C LYS A 44 24.40 -9.76 -3.69
N MET A 45 24.21 -9.48 -2.39
CA MET A 45 24.50 -8.14 -1.84
C MET A 45 26.01 -7.84 -1.94
N ALA A 46 26.40 -6.58 -2.11
CA ALA A 46 27.81 -6.21 -2.23
C ALA A 46 28.55 -6.43 -0.90
N ASP A 47 27.97 -5.98 0.22
CA ASP A 47 28.50 -6.25 1.56
C ASP A 47 27.98 -7.60 2.12
N ARG A 48 28.40 -8.68 1.44
CA ARG A 48 27.95 -10.06 1.73
C ARG A 48 28.76 -10.80 2.79
N ASP A 49 29.57 -10.08 3.55
CA ASP A 49 30.37 -10.66 4.62
C ASP A 49 29.48 -11.25 5.72
N ASN A 50 29.82 -12.44 6.19
CA ASN A 50 29.12 -13.12 7.28
C ASN A 50 30.00 -14.21 7.92
N GLU A 51 29.55 -14.75 9.04
CA GLU A 51 30.17 -15.88 9.71
C GLU A 51 29.15 -17.03 9.85
N GLY A 52 28.45 -17.33 8.75
CA GLY A 52 27.50 -18.44 8.62
C GLY A 52 28.16 -19.70 8.06
N HIS A 53 28.08 -20.83 8.79
CA HIS A 53 28.71 -22.09 8.39
C HIS A 53 27.69 -23.25 8.28
N PRO A 54 27.28 -23.65 7.07
CA PRO A 54 26.29 -24.70 6.88
C PRO A 54 26.63 -26.02 7.58
N GLY A 55 25.64 -26.60 8.25
CA GLY A 55 25.76 -27.89 8.95
C GLY A 55 26.50 -27.86 10.30
N TRP A 56 27.03 -26.69 10.73
CA TRP A 56 27.85 -26.61 11.93
C TRP A 56 27.02 -26.55 13.22
N VAL A 57 27.45 -27.30 14.24
CA VAL A 57 26.89 -27.27 15.60
C VAL A 57 27.54 -26.16 16.46
N ILE A 58 26.99 -25.89 17.64
CA ILE A 58 27.46 -24.81 18.55
C ILE A 58 28.98 -24.82 18.75
N SER A 59 29.59 -25.97 19.02
CA SER A 59 31.04 -26.08 19.28
C SER A 59 31.91 -25.73 18.07
N GLN A 60 31.42 -25.99 16.86
CA GLN A 60 32.11 -25.66 15.61
C GLN A 60 31.98 -24.16 15.30
N VAL A 61 30.80 -23.57 15.50
CA VAL A 61 30.60 -22.11 15.38
C VAL A 61 31.44 -21.37 16.41
N HIS A 62 31.58 -21.90 17.63
CA HIS A 62 32.49 -21.36 18.65
C HIS A 62 33.95 -21.39 18.19
N SER A 63 34.38 -22.48 17.56
CA SER A 63 35.72 -22.54 16.95
C SER A 63 35.89 -21.52 15.80
N ALA A 64 34.84 -21.27 15.02
CA ALA A 64 34.83 -20.24 13.97
C ALA A 64 35.00 -18.84 14.55
N TRP A 65 34.27 -18.53 15.62
CA TRP A 65 34.40 -17.27 16.35
C TRP A 65 35.84 -17.04 16.81
N SER A 66 36.48 -18.04 17.44
CA SER A 66 37.86 -17.93 17.91
C SER A 66 38.84 -17.56 16.78
N ALA A 67 38.57 -18.00 15.55
CA ALA A 67 39.37 -17.66 14.38
C ALA A 67 39.03 -16.29 13.76
N SER A 68 37.86 -15.72 14.07
CA SER A 68 37.35 -14.45 13.54
C SER A 68 37.27 -13.31 14.58
N ALA A 69 37.56 -13.58 15.86
CA ALA A 69 37.48 -12.62 16.96
C ALA A 69 38.32 -11.34 16.73
N TRP A 70 39.42 -11.48 15.97
CA TRP A 70 40.30 -10.36 15.60
C TRP A 70 39.61 -9.30 14.70
N MET A 71 38.44 -9.59 14.11
CA MET A 71 37.63 -8.64 13.35
C MET A 71 36.87 -7.62 14.22
N LYS A 72 36.81 -7.85 15.54
CA LYS A 72 36.28 -6.91 16.56
C LYS A 72 34.89 -6.30 16.23
N PRO A 73 33.85 -7.11 15.97
CA PRO A 73 32.50 -6.57 15.78
C PRO A 73 31.99 -5.90 17.07
N ASN A 74 31.30 -4.76 16.95
CA ASN A 74 30.60 -4.13 18.07
C ASN A 74 29.17 -4.65 18.28
N LEU A 75 28.59 -5.26 17.25
CA LEU A 75 27.28 -5.93 17.30
C LEU A 75 27.38 -7.33 16.68
N VAL A 76 26.92 -8.35 17.41
CA VAL A 76 26.86 -9.74 16.97
C VAL A 76 25.39 -10.22 16.97
N LEU A 77 24.92 -10.73 15.84
CA LEU A 77 23.63 -11.41 15.70
C LEU A 77 23.90 -12.91 15.71
N LEU A 78 23.53 -13.60 16.79
CA LEU A 78 23.88 -15.00 17.03
C LEU A 78 22.68 -15.92 16.81
N ASN A 79 22.76 -16.77 15.78
CA ASN A 79 21.78 -17.83 15.50
C ASN A 79 22.49 -19.18 15.36
N VAL A 80 22.44 -20.01 16.40
CA VAL A 80 23.16 -21.28 16.46
C VAL A 80 22.45 -22.30 17.35
N GLY A 81 22.51 -23.59 16.98
CA GLY A 81 21.90 -24.71 17.72
C GLY A 81 20.93 -25.56 16.90
N THR A 82 20.48 -25.09 15.73
CA THR A 82 19.60 -25.87 14.84
C THR A 82 20.22 -27.21 14.44
N ASN A 83 21.52 -27.24 14.11
CA ASN A 83 22.20 -28.48 13.74
C ASN A 83 22.39 -29.43 14.92
N ASP A 84 22.52 -28.92 16.15
CA ASP A 84 22.55 -29.74 17.35
C ASP A 84 21.22 -30.48 17.53
N CYS A 85 20.09 -29.83 17.22
CA CYS A 85 18.79 -30.46 17.21
C CYS A 85 18.61 -31.47 16.07
N VAL A 86 19.00 -31.10 14.84
CA VAL A 86 18.93 -32.00 13.66
C VAL A 86 19.77 -33.26 13.86
N GLN A 87 20.94 -33.14 14.49
CA GLN A 87 21.89 -34.25 14.70
C GLN A 87 21.75 -34.90 16.08
N ASN A 88 20.86 -34.40 16.93
CA ASN A 88 20.68 -34.83 18.33
C ASN A 88 22.00 -34.82 19.14
N ILE A 89 22.77 -33.73 19.05
CA ILE A 89 24.06 -33.55 19.72
C ILE A 89 23.88 -32.70 20.97
N ASP A 90 23.93 -33.34 22.14
CA ASP A 90 24.01 -32.69 23.46
C ASP A 90 23.05 -31.50 23.64
N THR A 91 21.79 -31.72 23.24
CA THR A 91 20.74 -30.69 23.19
C THR A 91 20.31 -30.22 24.59
N GLY A 92 20.44 -31.09 25.61
CA GLY A 92 20.19 -30.76 27.00
C GLY A 92 21.21 -29.80 27.64
N ASN A 93 22.40 -29.63 27.04
CA ASN A 93 23.42 -28.68 27.50
C ASN A 93 23.69 -27.57 26.47
N ALA A 94 22.79 -27.36 25.51
CA ALA A 94 22.97 -26.35 24.46
C ALA A 94 23.15 -24.93 25.04
N GLY A 95 22.36 -24.57 26.07
CA GLY A 95 22.47 -23.29 26.78
C GLY A 95 23.84 -23.09 27.42
N THR A 96 24.41 -24.13 28.04
CA THR A 96 25.76 -24.08 28.62
C THR A 96 26.84 -23.85 27.56
N ARG A 97 26.72 -24.49 26.39
CA ARG A 97 27.69 -24.34 25.29
C ARG A 97 27.59 -22.97 24.61
N VAL A 98 26.38 -22.45 24.42
CA VAL A 98 26.18 -21.08 23.94
C VAL A 98 26.65 -20.05 24.96
N LYS A 99 26.47 -20.30 26.26
CA LYS A 99 27.04 -19.44 27.30
C LYS A 99 28.55 -19.30 27.17
N GLN A 100 29.27 -20.42 26.97
CA GLN A 100 30.72 -20.40 26.78
C GLN A 100 31.14 -19.58 25.56
N LEU A 101 30.41 -19.71 24.44
CA LEU A 101 30.63 -18.89 23.25
C LEU A 101 30.41 -17.38 23.56
N ILE A 102 29.32 -17.05 24.26
CA ILE A 102 29.01 -15.67 24.65
C ILE A 102 30.08 -15.08 25.58
N ASP A 103 30.51 -15.83 26.59
CA ASP A 103 31.59 -15.44 27.52
C ASP A 103 32.89 -15.13 26.75
N ASP A 104 33.24 -15.97 25.78
CA ASP A 104 34.43 -15.78 24.94
C ASP A 104 34.29 -14.59 23.99
N ILE A 105 33.09 -14.30 23.48
CA ILE A 105 32.82 -13.09 22.67
C ILE A 105 33.05 -11.84 23.51
N PHE A 106 32.45 -11.75 24.71
CA PHE A 106 32.64 -10.62 25.61
C PHE A 106 34.09 -10.43 26.04
N THR A 107 34.80 -11.54 26.27
CA THR A 107 36.23 -11.51 26.64
C THR A 107 37.11 -11.03 25.49
N SER A 108 36.81 -11.46 24.26
CA SER A 108 37.62 -11.14 23.07
C SER A 108 37.40 -9.72 22.56
N VAL A 109 36.19 -9.18 22.70
CA VAL A 109 35.82 -7.84 22.22
C VAL A 109 35.16 -7.04 23.35
N PRO A 110 35.95 -6.32 24.16
CA PRO A 110 35.40 -5.46 25.20
C PRO A 110 34.43 -4.44 24.63
N GLY A 111 33.22 -4.39 25.18
CA GLY A 111 32.18 -3.46 24.73
C GLY A 111 31.37 -3.92 23.51
N VAL A 112 31.44 -5.20 23.13
CA VAL A 112 30.51 -5.82 22.16
C VAL A 112 29.10 -5.93 22.73
N THR A 113 28.10 -5.82 21.85
CA THR A 113 26.69 -6.15 22.14
C THR A 113 26.31 -7.40 21.38
N ILE A 114 25.63 -8.33 22.05
CA ILE A 114 25.20 -9.60 21.47
C ILE A 114 23.67 -9.65 21.50
N ILE A 115 23.08 -9.98 20.37
CA ILE A 115 21.66 -10.36 20.29
C ILE A 115 21.63 -11.85 19.97
N LEU A 116 21.18 -12.65 20.94
CA LEU A 116 21.00 -14.09 20.80
C LEU A 116 19.57 -14.34 20.30
N SER A 117 19.45 -15.05 19.18
CA SER A 117 18.13 -15.54 18.74
C SER A 117 17.80 -16.90 19.35
N THR A 118 16.52 -17.12 19.62
CA THR A 118 16.00 -18.49 19.79
C THR A 118 16.09 -19.27 18.47
N LEU A 119 16.00 -20.60 18.52
CA LEU A 119 15.98 -21.41 17.31
C LEU A 119 14.66 -21.25 16.56
N LEU A 120 14.73 -21.31 15.23
CA LEU A 120 13.53 -21.40 14.41
C LEU A 120 12.84 -22.74 14.66
N PRO A 121 11.49 -22.82 14.55
CA PRO A 121 10.84 -24.11 14.51
C PRO A 121 11.38 -24.93 13.33
N GLY A 122 11.31 -26.24 13.43
CA GLY A 122 11.79 -27.14 12.38
C GLY A 122 10.92 -28.37 12.26
N ARG A 123 10.67 -28.85 11.03
CA ARG A 123 9.64 -29.86 10.76
C ARG A 123 9.82 -31.14 11.59
N ASP A 124 11.07 -31.62 11.68
CA ASP A 124 11.38 -32.90 12.33
C ASP A 124 12.02 -32.77 13.72
N PHE A 125 12.34 -31.54 14.15
CA PHE A 125 13.07 -31.28 15.40
C PHE A 125 12.44 -30.14 16.23
N ASN A 126 11.17 -29.80 15.99
CA ASN A 126 10.50 -28.67 16.63
C ASN A 126 10.54 -28.72 18.17
N THR A 127 10.35 -29.92 18.75
CA THR A 127 10.41 -30.12 20.20
C THR A 127 11.81 -29.81 20.75
N CYS A 128 12.86 -30.22 20.04
CA CYS A 128 14.22 -29.86 20.41
C CYS A 128 14.46 -28.36 20.25
N ALA A 129 14.02 -27.77 19.12
CA ALA A 129 14.17 -26.35 18.86
C ALA A 129 13.52 -25.51 19.96
N THR A 130 12.33 -25.91 20.43
CA THR A 130 11.62 -25.28 21.55
C THR A 130 12.43 -25.42 22.85
N SER A 131 12.85 -26.65 23.20
CA SER A 131 13.62 -26.90 24.43
C SER A 131 14.96 -26.16 24.48
N VAL A 132 15.69 -26.07 23.38
CA VAL A 132 16.94 -25.29 23.30
C VAL A 132 16.64 -23.78 23.33
N SER A 133 15.54 -23.34 22.73
CA SER A 133 15.11 -21.95 22.80
C SER A 133 14.77 -21.53 24.23
N ASP A 134 14.14 -22.40 25.02
CA ASP A 134 13.87 -22.14 26.44
C ASP A 134 15.16 -21.99 27.25
N GLN A 135 16.17 -22.83 26.98
CA GLN A 135 17.51 -22.67 27.59
C GLN A 135 18.14 -21.32 27.22
N TYR A 136 17.94 -20.81 25.99
CA TYR A 136 18.45 -19.50 25.57
C TYR A 136 17.70 -18.35 26.23
N ARG A 137 16.38 -18.44 26.36
CA ARG A 137 15.56 -17.47 27.11
C ARG A 137 16.03 -17.39 28.56
N GLU A 138 16.17 -18.54 29.21
CA GLU A 138 16.67 -18.64 30.58
C GLU A 138 18.08 -18.06 30.71
N LEU A 139 18.96 -18.36 29.75
CA LEU A 139 20.32 -17.81 29.73
C LEU A 139 20.32 -16.27 29.68
N VAL A 140 19.55 -15.67 28.77
CA VAL A 140 19.46 -14.19 28.67
C VAL A 140 18.86 -13.59 29.94
N MET A 141 17.80 -14.18 30.49
CA MET A 141 17.22 -13.76 31.78
C MET A 141 18.25 -13.82 32.91
N ASN A 142 19.05 -14.89 32.98
CA ASN A 142 20.08 -15.05 34.00
C ASN A 142 21.19 -13.98 33.89
N TYR A 143 21.60 -13.61 32.67
CA TYR A 143 22.53 -12.50 32.47
C TYR A 143 21.95 -11.17 32.93
N PHE A 144 20.70 -10.89 32.56
CA PHE A 144 20.02 -9.65 32.94
C PHE A 144 19.80 -9.54 34.46
N ASN A 145 19.44 -10.65 35.11
CA ASN A 145 19.27 -10.70 36.57
C ASN A 145 20.60 -10.55 37.31
N ALA A 146 21.70 -11.04 36.73
CA ALA A 146 23.04 -10.89 37.32
C ALA A 146 23.60 -9.48 37.17
N ASP A 147 23.38 -8.83 36.02
CA ASP A 147 23.73 -7.45 35.75
C ASP A 147 22.69 -6.81 34.82
N PRO A 148 21.87 -5.86 35.32
CA PRO A 148 20.91 -5.13 34.48
C PRO A 148 21.55 -4.34 33.33
N LYS A 149 22.87 -4.13 33.36
CA LYS A 149 23.66 -3.51 32.28
C LYS A 149 24.28 -4.53 31.32
N ALA A 150 23.95 -5.81 31.45
CA ALA A 150 24.43 -6.85 30.55
C ALA A 150 24.07 -6.50 29.10
N ARG A 151 25.05 -6.62 28.20
CA ARG A 151 24.91 -6.29 26.77
C ARG A 151 24.55 -7.51 25.94
N LEU A 152 23.72 -8.37 26.54
CA LEU A 152 23.16 -9.59 25.95
C LEU A 152 21.65 -9.44 25.90
N HIS A 153 21.08 -9.53 24.70
CA HIS A 153 19.65 -9.36 24.47
C HIS A 153 19.08 -10.52 23.66
N LEU A 154 17.76 -10.72 23.74
CA LEU A 154 17.06 -11.81 23.06
C LEU A 154 16.34 -11.31 21.80
N ALA A 155 16.43 -12.10 20.73
CA ALA A 155 15.56 -12.02 19.56
C ALA A 155 14.72 -13.30 19.47
N ASP A 156 13.46 -13.25 19.93
CA ASP A 156 12.61 -14.44 20.01
C ASP A 156 11.98 -14.79 18.65
N MET A 157 12.68 -15.64 17.90
CA MET A 157 12.25 -16.13 16.58
C MET A 157 11.32 -17.34 16.67
N ASN A 158 11.39 -18.12 17.75
CA ASN A 158 10.65 -19.39 17.87
C ASN A 158 9.15 -19.12 18.05
N ALA A 159 8.80 -17.99 18.68
CA ALA A 159 7.42 -17.54 18.85
C ALA A 159 6.80 -16.89 17.59
N PHE A 160 7.62 -16.43 16.64
CA PHE A 160 7.17 -15.60 15.51
C PHE A 160 7.28 -16.29 14.14
N ILE A 161 8.35 -17.04 13.89
CA ILE A 161 8.55 -17.78 12.65
C ILE A 161 7.70 -19.05 12.69
N LYS A 162 6.95 -19.35 11.62
CA LYS A 162 6.11 -20.55 11.51
C LYS A 162 6.76 -21.59 10.60
N LEU A 163 6.33 -22.87 10.70
CA LEU A 163 6.80 -23.94 9.81
C LEU A 163 6.50 -23.65 8.32
N SER A 164 5.46 -22.87 8.03
CA SER A 164 5.10 -22.41 6.68
C SER A 164 6.07 -21.37 6.10
N ASP A 165 6.88 -20.73 6.94
CA ASP A 165 7.91 -19.79 6.51
C ASP A 165 9.18 -20.50 6.04
N LEU A 166 9.24 -21.83 6.20
CA LEU A 166 10.37 -22.68 5.84
C LEU A 166 10.19 -23.30 4.46
N SER A 167 11.31 -23.62 3.83
CA SER A 167 11.36 -24.36 2.59
C SER A 167 10.90 -25.81 2.75
N ASP A 168 10.95 -26.54 1.64
CA ASP A 168 10.65 -27.97 1.58
C ASP A 168 11.57 -28.81 2.48
N ASP A 169 12.76 -28.34 2.83
CA ASP A 169 13.66 -29.04 3.78
C ASP A 169 13.27 -28.90 5.25
N GLY A 170 12.29 -28.04 5.58
CA GLY A 170 11.79 -27.88 6.95
C GLY A 170 12.81 -27.34 7.95
N ILE A 171 13.94 -26.77 7.47
CA ILE A 171 15.04 -26.20 8.27
C ILE A 171 15.25 -24.73 7.90
N HIS A 172 15.35 -24.43 6.60
CA HIS A 172 15.75 -23.11 6.11
C HIS A 172 14.54 -22.27 5.71
N PRO A 173 14.48 -20.98 6.09
CA PRO A 173 13.45 -20.07 5.62
C PRO A 173 13.42 -19.86 4.10
N LEU A 174 12.24 -19.57 3.56
CA LEU A 174 12.09 -18.95 2.24
C LEU A 174 12.27 -17.42 2.35
N ASP A 175 12.30 -16.70 1.22
CA ASP A 175 12.50 -15.23 1.21
C ASP A 175 11.56 -14.46 2.18
N PRO A 176 10.24 -14.76 2.27
CA PRO A 176 9.37 -14.11 3.26
C PRO A 176 9.76 -14.44 4.71
N GLY A 177 10.14 -15.68 4.99
CA GLY A 177 10.60 -16.12 6.31
C GLY A 177 11.91 -15.43 6.73
N TYR A 178 12.84 -15.23 5.79
CA TYR A 178 14.06 -14.45 6.04
C TYR A 178 13.78 -12.96 6.30
N ARG A 179 12.78 -12.37 5.65
CA ARG A 179 12.32 -11.00 5.97
C ARG A 179 11.69 -10.91 7.36
N LYS A 180 10.90 -11.90 7.77
CA LYS A 180 10.38 -12.00 9.16
C LYS A 180 11.51 -12.11 10.18
N MET A 181 12.54 -12.92 9.92
CA MET A 181 13.72 -12.98 10.78
C MET A 181 14.41 -11.61 10.92
N ALA A 182 14.55 -10.85 9.82
CA ALA A 182 15.11 -9.51 9.86
C ALA A 182 14.28 -8.55 10.72
N ALA A 183 12.94 -8.66 10.69
CA ALA A 183 12.06 -7.87 11.55
C ALA A 183 12.26 -8.17 13.05
N VAL A 184 12.42 -9.44 13.44
CA VAL A 184 12.71 -9.82 14.84
C VAL A 184 14.08 -9.31 15.28
N TRP A 185 15.09 -9.38 14.40
CA TRP A 185 16.39 -8.78 14.68
C TRP A 185 16.30 -7.26 14.88
N TRP A 186 15.53 -6.57 14.02
CA TRP A 186 15.33 -5.13 14.09
C TRP A 186 14.61 -4.71 15.37
N ASP A 187 13.52 -5.38 15.76
CA ASP A 187 12.82 -5.11 17.02
C ASP A 187 13.79 -5.20 18.21
N ALA A 188 14.60 -6.26 18.28
CA ALA A 188 15.60 -6.44 19.32
C ALA A 188 16.67 -5.32 19.33
N ILE A 189 17.15 -4.89 18.15
CA ILE A 189 18.14 -3.80 18.03
C ILE A 189 17.53 -2.45 18.45
N SER A 190 16.33 -2.14 17.99
CA SER A 190 15.67 -0.85 18.22
C SER A 190 15.44 -0.56 19.71
N ARG A 191 15.16 -1.59 20.52
CA ARG A 191 14.97 -1.48 21.98
C ARG A 191 16.26 -1.12 22.73
N ILE A 192 17.43 -1.37 22.14
CA ILE A 192 18.74 -1.28 22.80
C ILE A 192 19.69 -0.33 22.09
N GLU A 193 19.22 0.41 21.09
CA GLU A 193 20.01 1.22 20.18
C GLU A 193 20.99 2.14 20.91
N SER A 194 20.53 2.82 21.97
CA SER A 194 21.33 3.76 22.78
C SER A 194 22.45 3.09 23.59
N THR A 195 22.46 1.77 23.69
CA THR A 195 23.44 0.98 24.47
C THR A 195 24.52 0.35 23.59
N ILE A 196 24.33 0.34 22.27
CA ILE A 196 25.29 -0.20 21.31
C ILE A 196 26.45 0.79 21.17
N GLN A 197 27.64 0.39 21.59
CA GLN A 197 28.84 1.22 21.46
C GLN A 197 29.36 1.24 20.02
N ALA A 198 30.05 2.32 19.70
CA ALA A 198 30.81 2.45 18.47
C ALA A 198 31.84 1.30 18.32
N PRO A 199 32.17 0.89 17.08
CA PRO A 199 33.21 -0.10 16.84
C PRO A 199 34.58 0.37 17.33
N ALA A 200 35.45 -0.61 17.61
CA ALA A 200 36.84 -0.33 17.96
C ALA A 200 37.54 0.49 16.86
N ASN A 201 38.55 1.28 17.24
CA ASN A 201 39.27 2.18 16.32
C ASN A 201 39.72 1.47 15.03
N ASP A 202 39.32 2.08 13.92
CA ASP A 202 39.50 1.63 12.54
C ASP A 202 40.94 1.80 12.05
N ASN A 203 41.43 0.85 11.26
CA ASN A 203 42.79 0.88 10.70
C ASN A 203 42.94 1.83 9.49
N GLY A 204 41.87 2.53 9.10
CA GLY A 204 41.85 3.50 8.00
C GLY A 204 41.60 2.90 6.62
N ILE A 205 41.20 1.62 6.54
CA ILE A 205 40.96 0.93 5.27
C ILE A 205 39.49 1.13 4.89
N VAL A 206 39.20 1.73 3.74
CA VAL A 206 37.83 2.00 3.27
C VAL A 206 37.25 0.79 2.54
N ASP A 207 35.95 0.54 2.72
CA ASP A 207 35.19 -0.55 2.10
C ASP A 207 35.11 -0.48 0.56
N THR A 208 35.34 0.70 -0.03
CA THR A 208 35.17 0.99 -1.47
C THR A 208 36.27 0.42 -2.39
N GLY A 209 37.21 -0.35 -1.85
CA GLY A 209 38.50 -0.61 -2.48
C GLY A 209 38.73 -2.04 -2.98
N PHE A 210 37.87 -2.63 -3.82
CA PHE A 210 38.33 -3.61 -4.82
C PHE A 210 37.49 -3.60 -6.09
N SER A 211 38.12 -3.02 -7.12
CA SER A 211 37.83 -3.22 -8.54
C SER A 211 37.77 -4.72 -8.86
N ALA A 212 37.04 -5.05 -9.93
CA ALA A 212 37.03 -6.36 -10.57
C ALA A 212 38.41 -7.04 -10.55
N VAL A 213 38.42 -8.37 -10.42
CA VAL A 213 39.59 -9.27 -10.44
C VAL A 213 40.17 -9.63 -9.06
N HIS A 214 39.45 -10.49 -8.32
CA HIS A 214 39.92 -11.79 -7.80
C HIS A 214 38.99 -12.29 -6.68
N ASN A 215 38.38 -13.45 -6.89
CA ASN A 215 37.50 -14.16 -5.96
C ASN A 215 38.31 -14.80 -4.81
N CYS A 216 39.21 -14.07 -4.18
CA CYS A 216 39.92 -14.59 -3.01
C CYS A 216 38.95 -14.63 -1.84
N THR A 217 38.37 -15.80 -1.59
CA THR A 217 37.58 -16.08 -0.39
C THR A 217 38.38 -15.61 0.82
N LYS A 218 37.78 -14.77 1.68
CA LYS A 218 38.36 -14.41 2.97
C LYS A 218 38.63 -15.73 3.72
N VAL A 219 39.88 -16.00 4.08
CA VAL A 219 40.24 -17.16 4.92
C VAL A 219 40.39 -16.66 6.34
N ALA A 220 39.89 -17.40 7.32
CA ALA A 220 40.07 -17.06 8.73
C ALA A 220 41.56 -16.82 9.03
N GLY A 221 41.88 -15.67 9.65
CA GLY A 221 43.25 -15.20 9.87
C GLY A 221 43.89 -14.38 8.74
N ASN A 222 43.26 -14.27 7.56
CA ASN A 222 43.75 -13.52 6.39
C ASN A 222 42.75 -12.49 5.83
N ALA A 223 41.61 -12.25 6.49
CA ALA A 223 40.68 -11.21 6.06
C ALA A 223 41.20 -9.81 6.45
N ARG A 224 40.54 -8.75 5.96
CA ARG A 224 40.79 -7.38 6.44
C ARG A 224 39.87 -7.07 7.62
N GLY A 225 40.48 -6.65 8.73
CA GLY A 225 39.80 -6.23 9.97
C GLY A 225 39.17 -4.84 9.82
N PRO A 226 38.50 -4.32 10.86
CA PRO A 226 37.40 -3.36 10.71
C PRO A 226 37.73 -2.26 9.71
N VAL A 227 36.94 -2.22 8.63
CA VAL A 227 37.05 -1.27 7.52
C VAL A 227 36.03 -0.15 7.69
N LYS A 228 36.37 1.05 7.19
CA LYS A 228 35.46 2.21 7.17
C LYS A 228 34.33 1.90 6.21
N SER A 229 33.12 1.75 6.75
CA SER A 229 31.90 1.83 5.96
C SER A 229 31.74 3.22 5.35
N GLN A 230 31.19 3.25 4.15
CA GLN A 230 30.69 4.46 3.52
C GLN A 230 29.75 5.22 4.51
N GLN A 231 29.98 6.51 4.82
CA GLN A 231 28.99 7.42 5.41
C GLN A 231 27.92 7.85 4.39
N GLY A 232 26.64 7.50 4.59
CA GLY A 232 25.56 7.77 3.63
C GLY A 232 25.07 6.51 2.92
N SER A 233 24.51 6.66 1.71
CA SER A 233 24.02 5.51 0.95
C SER A 233 25.14 4.51 0.71
N GLY A 234 24.85 3.28 1.06
CA GLY A 234 25.77 2.19 0.83
C GLY A 234 25.75 1.82 -0.65
N HIS A 235 26.83 1.15 -1.06
CA HIS A 235 26.98 0.42 -2.31
C HIS A 235 25.78 -0.51 -2.72
N ASP A 236 24.76 -0.70 -1.87
CA ASP A 236 23.68 -1.69 -2.04
C ASP A 236 22.23 -1.11 -2.06
N ASP A 237 22.05 0.21 -1.97
CA ASP A 237 20.72 0.81 -1.78
C ASP A 237 19.89 0.90 -3.09
N GLY A 238 20.39 0.36 -4.20
CA GLY A 238 19.72 0.37 -5.51
C GLY A 238 19.54 1.78 -6.10
N LEU A 239 19.07 1.85 -7.34
CA LEU A 239 18.60 3.12 -7.90
C LEU A 239 17.17 3.37 -7.42
N TYR A 240 16.85 4.61 -7.06
CA TYR A 240 15.45 5.00 -6.83
C TYR A 240 14.61 4.62 -8.07
N THR A 241 13.52 3.89 -7.84
CA THR A 241 12.55 3.51 -8.86
C THR A 241 11.18 3.99 -8.42
N HIS A 242 10.50 4.74 -9.28
CA HIS A 242 9.19 5.31 -8.97
C HIS A 242 8.07 4.39 -9.50
N HIS A 243 7.09 4.13 -8.65
CA HIS A 243 5.82 3.50 -9.04
C HIS A 243 4.70 4.26 -8.34
N SER A 244 3.83 4.91 -9.11
CA SER A 244 2.66 5.60 -8.58
C SER A 244 1.39 4.80 -8.82
N THR A 245 0.38 5.08 -8.01
CA THR A 245 -0.97 4.57 -8.19
C THR A 245 -1.89 5.75 -8.01
N SER A 246 -2.64 6.10 -9.06
CA SER A 246 -3.58 7.22 -9.01
C SER A 246 -4.60 6.97 -7.88
N LYS A 247 -4.69 7.91 -6.94
CA LYS A 247 -5.66 7.87 -5.83
C LYS A 247 -6.97 8.59 -6.17
N GLY A 248 -7.16 9.01 -7.42
CA GLY A 248 -8.18 9.99 -7.79
C GLY A 248 -7.90 11.35 -7.15
N ASN A 249 -8.81 12.32 -7.32
CA ASN A 249 -8.71 13.60 -6.61
C ASN A 249 -9.33 13.48 -5.21
N VAL A 250 -8.53 13.73 -4.18
CA VAL A 250 -8.97 13.95 -2.79
C VAL A 250 -9.44 15.43 -2.69
N PRO A 251 -10.41 15.77 -1.82
CA PRO A 251 -11.51 16.70 -2.13
C PRO A 251 -11.10 17.93 -2.94
N SER A 252 -11.74 18.11 -4.10
CA SER A 252 -11.54 19.25 -4.99
C SER A 252 -11.93 20.56 -4.30
N GLY A 253 -10.94 21.24 -3.75
CA GLY A 253 -11.09 22.62 -3.31
C GLY A 253 -11.27 23.51 -4.53
N LYS A 254 -12.50 23.97 -4.82
CA LYS A 254 -12.66 25.17 -5.66
C LYS A 254 -11.84 26.28 -5.02
N VAL A 255 -10.80 26.74 -5.69
CA VAL A 255 -10.20 28.05 -5.40
C VAL A 255 -11.35 29.04 -5.53
N PHE A 256 -11.82 29.59 -4.41
CA PHE A 256 -12.92 30.56 -4.44
C PHE A 256 -12.44 31.78 -5.21
N PHE A 257 -12.90 31.91 -6.44
CA PHE A 257 -12.70 33.09 -7.26
C PHE A 257 -13.49 34.23 -6.63
N GLY A 258 -12.78 35.24 -6.11
CA GLY A 258 -13.35 36.57 -6.02
C GLY A 258 -13.77 37.05 -7.42
N PRO A 259 -14.65 38.06 -7.54
CA PRO A 259 -15.27 38.49 -8.79
C PRO A 259 -14.31 39.16 -9.81
N ASP A 260 -12.99 38.98 -9.68
CA ASP A 260 -11.99 39.59 -10.56
C ASP A 260 -11.44 38.57 -11.57
N ASP A 261 -11.95 38.68 -12.80
CA ASP A 261 -11.72 37.79 -13.95
C ASP A 261 -10.30 37.85 -14.56
N LYS A 262 -9.29 38.33 -13.81
CA LYS A 262 -7.92 38.55 -14.32
C LYS A 262 -6.85 37.57 -13.82
N ILE A 263 -7.22 36.57 -13.03
CA ILE A 263 -6.27 35.61 -12.42
C ILE A 263 -6.12 34.29 -13.21
N ASN A 264 -6.75 34.15 -14.39
CA ASN A 264 -6.78 32.87 -15.12
C ASN A 264 -5.52 32.53 -15.95
N ALA A 265 -4.39 33.22 -15.77
CA ALA A 265 -3.15 32.97 -16.54
C ALA A 265 -1.93 32.53 -15.71
N ALA A 266 -1.98 32.50 -14.38
CA ALA A 266 -0.78 32.30 -13.53
C ALA A 266 -1.01 31.46 -12.24
N ILE A 267 -2.06 30.64 -12.17
CA ILE A 267 -2.45 29.95 -10.92
C ILE A 267 -1.42 28.90 -10.40
N PRO A 268 -0.70 28.12 -11.22
CA PRO A 268 0.22 27.10 -10.69
C PRO A 268 1.45 27.65 -9.96
N GLU A 269 1.86 28.91 -10.20
CA GLU A 269 3.15 29.45 -9.72
C GLU A 269 3.12 29.98 -8.26
N HIS A 270 1.99 29.86 -7.57
CA HIS A 270 1.80 30.42 -6.22
C HIS A 270 1.24 29.43 -5.19
N MET A 271 1.38 28.14 -5.46
CA MET A 271 0.96 27.07 -4.56
C MET A 271 2.18 26.34 -4.02
N PHE A 272 2.20 26.14 -2.70
CA PHE A 272 3.28 25.48 -2.00
C PHE A 272 2.72 24.42 -1.05
N PHE A 273 3.54 23.42 -0.78
CA PHE A 273 3.38 22.46 0.29
C PHE A 273 4.52 22.71 1.26
N ALA A 274 4.18 22.99 2.52
CA ALA A 274 5.15 23.36 3.55
C ALA A 274 4.61 23.01 4.94
N GLN A 275 5.47 22.54 5.83
CA GLN A 275 5.15 22.22 7.21
C GLN A 275 5.02 23.50 8.04
N LEU A 276 3.89 24.20 7.96
CA LEU A 276 3.69 25.47 8.70
C LEU A 276 3.07 25.26 10.08
N VAL A 277 2.28 24.21 10.27
CA VAL A 277 1.53 23.92 11.50
C VAL A 277 1.73 22.48 11.95
N ASN A 278 2.41 22.28 13.08
CA ASN A 278 2.60 20.96 13.67
C ASN A 278 1.62 20.70 14.84
N SER A 279 0.33 20.53 14.52
CA SER A 279 -0.74 20.30 15.51
C SER A 279 -0.72 18.85 16.04
N GLY A 280 0.32 18.49 16.78
CA GLY A 280 0.53 17.13 17.30
C GLY A 280 1.95 16.85 17.74
N GLY A 281 2.91 17.71 17.39
CA GLY A 281 4.32 17.52 17.72
C GLY A 281 4.95 16.36 16.97
N ALA A 282 4.46 16.07 15.76
CA ALA A 282 5.03 15.04 14.91
C ALA A 282 6.50 15.38 14.61
N ASP A 283 7.36 14.36 14.62
CA ASP A 283 8.73 14.52 14.16
C ASP A 283 8.77 14.70 12.63
N ARG A 284 9.94 15.00 12.07
CA ARG A 284 10.09 15.29 10.63
C ARG A 284 9.61 14.16 9.71
N ALA A 285 9.56 12.92 10.21
CA ALA A 285 9.05 11.76 9.46
C ALA A 285 7.51 11.65 9.49
N GLY A 286 6.86 12.18 10.52
CA GLY A 286 5.41 12.29 10.65
C GLY A 286 4.85 13.67 10.32
N ALA A 287 5.69 14.62 9.92
CA ALA A 287 5.31 15.95 9.49
C ALA A 287 4.41 15.86 8.24
N LEU A 288 3.40 16.73 8.20
CA LEU A 288 2.41 16.80 7.14
C LEU A 288 2.48 18.17 6.50
N ASP A 289 2.89 18.24 5.24
CA ASP A 289 2.92 19.52 4.53
C ASP A 289 1.50 20.09 4.40
N ASP A 290 1.37 21.34 4.83
CA ASP A 290 0.16 22.12 4.70
C ASP A 290 0.06 22.73 3.31
N TRP A 291 -1.17 22.97 2.86
CA TRP A 291 -1.39 23.63 1.59
C TRP A 291 -1.35 25.15 1.78
N VAL A 292 -0.39 25.80 1.11
CA VAL A 292 -0.20 27.24 1.13
C VAL A 292 -0.48 27.84 -0.26
N ARG A 293 -1.18 28.98 -0.29
CA ARG A 293 -1.40 29.78 -1.51
C ARG A 293 -1.01 31.23 -1.26
N VAL A 294 -0.25 31.80 -2.20
CA VAL A 294 0.05 33.23 -2.23
C VAL A 294 -0.85 33.90 -3.28
N GLU A 295 -1.63 34.88 -2.88
CA GLU A 295 -2.48 35.66 -3.77
C GLU A 295 -1.87 37.06 -3.97
N HIS A 296 -1.39 37.33 -5.18
CA HIS A 296 -0.95 38.67 -5.55
C HIS A 296 -2.15 39.51 -6.02
N LYS A 297 -2.47 40.57 -5.30
CA LYS A 297 -3.63 41.42 -5.54
C LYS A 297 -3.34 42.49 -6.59
N ALA A 298 -4.42 43.00 -7.20
CA ALA A 298 -4.34 44.07 -8.20
C ALA A 298 -3.77 45.39 -7.66
N ASP A 299 -3.78 45.60 -6.33
CA ASP A 299 -3.16 46.75 -5.66
C ASP A 299 -1.65 46.59 -5.43
N GLY A 300 -1.07 45.46 -5.85
CA GLY A 300 0.34 45.14 -5.73
C GLY A 300 0.71 44.44 -4.42
N THR A 301 -0.24 44.16 -3.52
CA THR A 301 0.04 43.48 -2.23
C THR A 301 -0.17 41.96 -2.31
N ASN A 302 0.49 41.20 -1.43
CA ASN A 302 0.24 39.78 -1.28
C ASN A 302 -0.75 39.43 -0.16
N THR A 303 -1.41 38.28 -0.28
CA THR A 303 -2.17 37.64 0.81
C THR A 303 -1.84 36.17 0.86
N TYR A 304 -1.53 35.66 2.06
CA TYR A 304 -1.09 34.30 2.29
C TYR A 304 -2.23 33.49 2.90
N TRP A 305 -2.58 32.40 2.23
CA TRP A 305 -3.65 31.49 2.61
C TRP A 305 -3.05 30.15 3.00
N LEU A 306 -3.55 29.56 4.08
CA LEU A 306 -3.14 28.27 4.61
C LEU A 306 -4.36 27.36 4.72
N ARG A 307 -4.20 26.09 4.42
CA ARG A 307 -5.09 25.01 4.84
C ARG A 307 -4.26 23.91 5.49
N VAL A 308 -4.55 23.65 6.76
CA VAL A 308 -3.79 22.66 7.55
C VAL A 308 -4.10 21.26 7.07
N ASN A 309 -3.07 20.45 6.83
CA ASN A 309 -3.22 19.05 6.45
C ASN A 309 -3.60 18.19 7.67
N LYS A 310 -4.62 17.34 7.52
CA LYS A 310 -5.12 16.50 8.62
C LYS A 310 -4.57 15.06 8.62
N GLY A 311 -3.81 14.69 7.58
CA GLY A 311 -3.19 13.36 7.49
C GLY A 311 -4.13 12.23 7.06
N ASP A 312 -5.41 12.52 6.85
CA ASP A 312 -6.45 11.60 6.38
C ASP A 312 -6.81 11.82 4.90
N GLY A 313 -5.98 12.58 4.18
CA GLY A 313 -6.24 13.02 2.81
C GLY A 313 -7.13 14.27 2.71
N THR A 314 -7.53 14.88 3.83
CA THR A 314 -8.30 16.13 3.86
C THR A 314 -7.50 17.31 4.42
N PHE A 315 -7.94 18.51 4.08
CA PHE A 315 -7.38 19.76 4.60
C PHE A 315 -8.43 20.52 5.44
N ALA A 316 -7.98 21.28 6.42
CA ALA A 316 -8.81 22.18 7.21
C ALA A 316 -9.36 23.35 6.37
N ASP A 317 -10.30 24.10 6.96
CA ASP A 317 -10.78 25.36 6.38
C ASP A 317 -9.62 26.34 6.18
N HIS A 318 -9.75 27.19 5.17
CA HIS A 318 -8.70 28.14 4.84
C HIS A 318 -8.62 29.24 5.89
N VAL A 319 -7.39 29.61 6.25
CA VAL A 319 -7.08 30.74 7.13
C VAL A 319 -6.04 31.65 6.47
N THR A 320 -6.07 32.93 6.77
CA THR A 320 -5.01 33.87 6.33
C THR A 320 -3.95 34.01 7.41
N PHE A 321 -2.70 34.20 7.01
CA PHE A 321 -1.60 34.49 7.91
C PHE A 321 -0.71 35.61 7.37
N ASP A 322 0.14 36.16 8.23
CA ASP A 322 1.10 37.21 7.91
C ASP A 322 2.53 36.63 8.02
N VAL A 323 3.34 36.88 7.00
CA VAL A 323 4.76 36.47 6.95
C VAL A 323 5.69 37.49 7.62
N ASP A 324 5.15 38.57 8.19
CA ASP A 324 5.89 39.66 8.88
C ASP A 324 6.95 40.33 7.98
N MET A 325 6.79 40.25 6.67
CA MET A 325 7.76 40.72 5.69
C MET A 325 7.04 41.23 4.44
N ASN A 326 7.45 42.41 3.94
CA ASN A 326 6.96 42.91 2.66
C ASN A 326 7.69 42.21 1.51
N CYS A 327 6.98 41.32 0.81
CA CYS A 327 7.45 40.66 -0.39
C CYS A 327 6.57 40.96 -1.62
N ASP A 328 6.03 42.17 -1.71
CA ASP A 328 5.04 42.59 -2.72
C ASP A 328 5.62 42.75 -4.14
N GLY A 329 6.93 42.63 -4.32
CA GLY A 329 7.66 42.99 -5.55
C GLY A 329 7.65 41.99 -6.70
N GLY A 330 7.07 40.79 -6.55
CA GLY A 330 7.01 39.77 -7.60
C GLY A 330 7.06 38.33 -7.06
N PRO A 331 6.70 37.31 -7.88
CA PRO A 331 6.26 35.97 -7.46
C PRO A 331 7.32 35.04 -6.85
N THR A 332 8.52 35.52 -6.52
CA THR A 332 9.64 34.65 -6.13
C THR A 332 9.73 34.49 -4.62
N TYR A 333 9.02 33.48 -4.11
CA TYR A 333 8.97 33.10 -2.69
C TYR A 333 9.36 31.62 -2.53
N TRP A 334 9.82 31.24 -1.34
CA TRP A 334 10.10 29.84 -1.00
C TRP A 334 9.72 29.52 0.45
N PHE A 335 9.45 28.26 0.72
CA PHE A 335 9.28 27.72 2.07
C PHE A 335 10.30 26.61 2.31
N ALA A 336 11.03 26.67 3.42
CA ALA A 336 11.96 25.64 3.86
C ALA A 336 12.37 25.88 5.32
N ASP A 337 12.77 24.86 6.06
CA ASP A 337 13.26 25.01 7.43
C ASP A 337 14.67 25.65 7.47
N PHE A 338 14.79 26.90 7.90
CA PHE A 338 16.05 27.64 7.95
C PHE A 338 16.85 27.39 9.23
N ASN A 339 16.17 27.13 10.35
CA ASN A 339 16.76 27.02 11.68
C ASN A 339 16.74 25.59 12.27
N ASN A 340 16.22 24.62 11.52
CA ASN A 340 16.01 23.22 11.89
C ASN A 340 15.16 23.07 13.16
N ASP A 341 14.03 23.77 13.22
CA ASP A 341 13.04 23.63 14.32
C ASP A 341 11.83 22.76 13.96
N GLY A 342 11.80 22.23 12.73
CA GLY A 342 10.76 21.35 12.22
C GLY A 342 9.56 22.11 11.65
N LEU A 343 9.65 23.44 11.50
CA LEU A 343 8.68 24.26 10.81
C LEU A 343 9.34 24.94 9.60
N ASP A 344 8.64 24.98 8.47
CA ASP A 344 9.15 25.69 7.31
C ASP A 344 9.04 27.21 7.50
N ASP A 345 10.15 27.90 7.21
CA ASP A 345 10.31 29.34 7.25
C ASP A 345 10.05 29.98 5.88
N PHE A 346 9.77 31.29 5.88
CA PHE A 346 9.43 32.02 4.66
C PHE A 346 10.64 32.78 4.08
N PHE A 347 10.93 32.53 2.81
CA PHE A 347 12.00 33.19 2.06
C PHE A 347 11.41 34.16 1.03
N CYS A 348 11.83 35.42 1.12
CA CYS A 348 11.52 36.44 0.13
C CYS A 348 12.74 36.68 -0.78
N LEU A 349 12.60 36.40 -2.08
CA LEU A 349 13.62 36.65 -3.07
C LEU A 349 13.40 38.04 -3.69
N GLY A 350 14.30 38.97 -3.39
CA GLY A 350 14.22 40.36 -3.86
C GLY A 350 14.96 40.58 -5.18
N GLY A 351 14.97 41.83 -5.67
CA GLY A 351 15.70 42.21 -6.89
C GLY A 351 17.15 41.68 -6.92
N GLY A 352 17.54 41.12 -8.06
CA GLY A 352 18.75 40.30 -8.19
C GLY A 352 18.56 38.92 -7.53
N SER A 353 19.58 38.41 -6.84
CA SER A 353 19.57 37.10 -6.15
C SER A 353 19.55 37.22 -4.61
N ARG A 354 19.08 38.37 -4.10
CA ARG A 354 19.03 38.68 -2.67
C ARG A 354 17.94 37.86 -1.96
N VAL A 355 18.24 37.37 -0.75
CA VAL A 355 17.31 36.58 0.06
C VAL A 355 17.11 37.18 1.44
N SER A 356 15.85 37.37 1.84
CA SER A 356 15.45 37.72 3.22
C SER A 356 14.58 36.63 3.80
N VAL A 357 14.66 36.42 5.12
CA VAL A 357 13.98 35.31 5.82
C VAL A 357 13.07 35.85 6.91
N SER A 358 11.94 35.17 7.09
CA SER A 358 11.05 35.31 8.23
C SER A 358 10.80 33.95 8.86
N LEU A 359 11.09 33.82 10.15
CA LEU A 359 11.06 32.56 10.88
C LEU A 359 9.65 32.22 11.34
N ASN A 360 9.21 30.98 11.13
CA ASN A 360 7.95 30.47 11.63
C ASN A 360 8.07 30.13 13.11
N ARG A 361 7.34 30.85 13.98
CA ARG A 361 7.31 30.64 15.43
C ARG A 361 6.17 29.71 15.87
N GLY A 362 5.59 28.99 14.92
CA GLY A 362 4.47 28.09 15.11
C GLY A 362 3.14 28.80 15.37
N GLY A 363 2.15 28.00 15.79
CA GLY A 363 0.76 28.43 15.99
C GLY A 363 -0.15 28.04 14.82
N ASN A 364 -1.46 28.25 15.00
CA ASN A 364 -2.47 28.03 13.97
C ASN A 364 -3.54 29.15 14.06
N PRO A 365 -3.53 30.15 13.16
CA PRO A 365 -2.60 30.32 12.04
C PRO A 365 -1.15 30.55 12.50
N PRO A 366 -0.15 30.21 11.66
CA PRO A 366 1.27 30.36 11.98
C PRO A 366 1.65 31.83 12.15
N LYS A 367 2.66 32.09 12.98
CA LYS A 367 3.19 33.42 13.25
C LYS A 367 4.63 33.51 12.79
N PHE A 368 4.91 34.47 11.92
CA PHE A 368 6.24 34.69 11.38
C PHE A 368 6.94 35.87 12.07
N GLU A 369 8.27 35.83 12.09
CA GLU A 369 9.15 36.89 12.62
C GLU A 369 10.26 37.20 11.61
N HIS A 370 10.26 38.41 11.04
CA HIS A 370 11.26 38.79 10.04
C HIS A 370 12.63 39.06 10.66
N ILE A 371 13.62 38.27 10.24
CA ILE A 371 15.00 38.33 10.75
C ILE A 371 15.96 39.11 9.85
N GLY A 372 15.50 39.60 8.71
CA GLY A 372 16.27 40.43 7.79
C GLY A 372 16.82 39.70 6.56
N GLN A 373 17.71 40.41 5.87
CA GLN A 373 18.41 39.90 4.69
C GLN A 373 19.54 38.95 5.11
N VAL A 374 19.45 37.69 4.71
CA VAL A 374 20.44 36.64 5.06
C VAL A 374 21.42 36.33 3.93
N VAL A 375 21.06 36.62 2.68
CA VAL A 375 21.95 36.51 1.50
C VAL A 375 21.97 37.84 0.72
N PRO A 376 23.16 38.41 0.42
CA PRO A 376 23.26 39.61 -0.39
C PRO A 376 23.02 39.35 -1.88
N GLU A 377 22.72 40.41 -2.63
CA GLU A 377 22.60 40.33 -4.08
C GLU A 377 23.93 39.93 -4.74
N HIS A 378 23.87 39.01 -5.69
CA HIS A 378 25.01 38.59 -6.51
C HIS A 378 24.84 39.02 -7.97
N ALA A 379 25.85 39.73 -8.49
CA ALA A 379 25.85 40.24 -9.86
C ALA A 379 25.77 39.10 -10.89
N GLY A 380 24.93 39.29 -11.91
CA GLY A 380 24.70 38.31 -12.98
C GLY A 380 23.61 37.28 -12.68
N TYR A 381 23.13 37.21 -11.44
CA TYR A 381 22.05 36.30 -11.03
C TYR A 381 20.79 37.07 -10.68
N THR A 382 19.66 36.44 -10.94
CA THR A 382 18.31 36.92 -10.68
C THR A 382 17.57 35.97 -9.74
N ALA A 383 16.38 36.36 -9.29
CA ALA A 383 15.61 35.57 -8.34
C ALA A 383 15.21 34.19 -8.90
N THR A 384 15.07 34.07 -10.22
CA THR A 384 14.75 32.79 -10.90
C THR A 384 15.90 31.78 -10.87
N ASP A 385 17.12 32.26 -10.63
CA ASP A 385 18.32 31.42 -10.56
C ASP A 385 18.55 30.85 -9.15
N VAL A 386 17.78 31.29 -8.14
CA VAL A 386 17.91 30.86 -6.75
C VAL A 386 17.15 29.56 -6.51
N ARG A 387 17.73 28.66 -5.72
CA ARG A 387 17.06 27.52 -5.11
C ARG A 387 17.39 27.47 -3.62
N ILE A 388 16.40 27.11 -2.81
CA ILE A 388 16.52 26.91 -1.37
C ILE A 388 16.19 25.44 -1.10
N ALA A 389 17.12 24.69 -0.52
CA ALA A 389 17.00 23.23 -0.35
C ALA A 389 18.00 22.72 0.69
N ASP A 390 17.67 21.66 1.41
CA ASP A 390 18.60 20.96 2.32
C ASP A 390 19.45 19.98 1.51
N ILE A 391 20.69 20.35 1.18
CA ILE A 391 21.54 19.57 0.26
C ILE A 391 22.39 18.55 1.02
N ASP A 392 22.78 18.81 2.26
CA ASP A 392 23.62 17.90 3.05
C ASP A 392 22.85 17.04 4.07
N GLY A 393 21.55 17.31 4.22
CA GLY A 393 20.61 16.56 5.04
C GLY A 393 20.70 16.88 6.52
N ASP A 394 21.19 18.07 6.88
CA ASP A 394 21.34 18.48 8.28
C ASP A 394 20.09 19.13 8.87
N GLY A 395 19.03 19.27 8.07
CA GLY A 395 17.75 19.87 8.42
C GLY A 395 17.70 21.37 8.27
N ARG A 396 18.74 21.99 7.70
CA ARG A 396 18.74 23.43 7.41
C ARG A 396 18.73 23.67 5.92
N ALA A 397 17.93 24.64 5.52
CA ALA A 397 17.88 25.10 4.16
C ALA A 397 19.21 25.74 3.74
N ASP A 398 19.79 25.24 2.66
CA ASP A 398 20.97 25.78 2.00
C ASP A 398 20.58 26.75 0.86
N TYR A 399 21.50 27.65 0.54
CA TYR A 399 21.33 28.61 -0.55
C TYR A 399 22.07 28.14 -1.80
N CYS A 400 21.34 27.96 -2.90
CA CYS A 400 21.87 27.50 -4.17
C CYS A 400 21.56 28.46 -5.31
N LEU A 401 22.47 28.49 -6.29
CA LEU A 401 22.33 29.23 -7.54
C LEU A 401 22.47 28.27 -8.72
N ILE A 402 21.65 28.47 -9.74
CA ILE A 402 21.82 27.83 -11.05
C ILE A 402 22.69 28.73 -11.92
N GLY A 403 23.91 28.27 -12.22
CA GLY A 403 24.84 28.94 -13.13
C GLY A 403 24.29 29.03 -14.55
N HIS A 404 24.77 29.99 -15.34
CA HIS A 404 24.37 30.13 -16.76
C HIS A 404 24.77 28.93 -17.64
N ASN A 405 25.64 28.05 -17.13
CA ASN A 405 25.99 26.76 -17.74
C ASN A 405 25.14 25.60 -17.19
N GLY A 406 24.13 25.90 -16.37
CA GLY A 406 23.23 24.96 -15.70
C GLY A 406 23.77 24.34 -14.40
N ASP A 407 25.02 24.61 -14.01
CA ASP A 407 25.61 24.02 -12.81
C ASP A 407 24.93 24.54 -11.55
N ILE A 408 24.87 23.73 -10.50
CA ILE A 408 24.37 24.18 -9.19
C ILE A 408 25.53 24.56 -8.28
N LEU A 409 25.50 25.80 -7.80
CA LEU A 409 26.46 26.36 -6.87
C LEU A 409 25.78 26.62 -5.53
N CYS A 410 26.19 25.92 -4.46
CA CYS A 410 25.55 26.07 -3.15
C CYS A 410 26.49 26.61 -2.07
N SER A 411 25.88 27.25 -1.08
CA SER A 411 26.46 27.67 0.18
C SER A 411 25.66 27.04 1.30
N ARG A 412 26.35 26.33 2.19
CA ARG A 412 25.74 25.60 3.30
C ARG A 412 25.39 26.53 4.45
N ASN A 413 24.21 26.35 5.04
CA ASN A 413 23.81 27.03 6.29
C ASN A 413 24.28 26.25 7.52
N GLN A 414 25.44 26.60 8.08
CA GLN A 414 25.99 25.96 9.29
C GLN A 414 25.47 26.57 10.61
N GLY A 415 24.40 27.36 10.55
CA GLY A 415 23.84 28.04 11.72
C GLY A 415 23.50 27.12 12.91
N GLN A 416 23.19 27.73 14.05
CA GLN A 416 22.65 27.03 15.24
C GLN A 416 21.48 27.82 15.82
N GLY A 417 20.37 27.13 16.11
CA GLY A 417 19.08 27.77 16.35
C GLY A 417 18.76 28.78 15.24
N ASP A 418 18.20 29.92 15.62
CA ASP A 418 17.84 31.02 14.71
C ASP A 418 19.03 31.70 14.03
N SER A 419 20.27 31.46 14.50
CA SER A 419 21.45 32.05 13.88
C SER A 419 21.83 31.31 12.60
N TYR A 420 22.35 32.04 11.61
CA TYR A 420 22.84 31.48 10.36
C TYR A 420 24.32 31.77 10.14
N SER A 421 24.99 30.92 9.36
CA SER A 421 26.36 31.15 8.89
C SER A 421 26.57 30.42 7.58
N TRP A 422 27.02 31.13 6.55
CA TRP A 422 27.26 30.55 5.22
C TRP A 422 28.67 29.99 5.11
N GLN A 423 28.79 28.76 4.62
CA GLN A 423 30.08 28.14 4.31
C GLN A 423 30.00 27.33 3.00
N GLY A 424 31.11 26.70 2.62
CA GLY A 424 31.23 25.92 1.39
C GLY A 424 30.97 24.44 1.64
N PHE A 425 30.66 23.71 0.56
CA PHE A 425 30.49 22.27 0.59
C PHE A 425 31.83 21.54 0.44
N LYS A 426 32.79 22.06 -0.32
CA LYS A 426 34.14 21.51 -0.48
C LYS A 426 35.07 21.97 0.64
N THR A 427 34.96 23.22 1.05
CA THR A 427 35.84 23.81 2.08
C THR A 427 35.07 24.75 3.01
N VAL A 428 35.47 24.80 4.29
CA VAL A 428 34.83 25.65 5.32
C VAL A 428 34.86 27.15 4.95
N GLY A 429 35.87 27.60 4.19
CA GLY A 429 35.97 28.98 3.70
C GLY A 429 35.42 29.21 2.29
N GLY A 430 34.94 28.17 1.61
CA GLY A 430 34.31 28.28 0.30
C GLY A 430 32.93 28.92 0.41
N LEU A 431 32.43 29.54 -0.66
CA LEU A 431 31.05 29.99 -0.80
C LEU A 431 30.61 29.77 -2.25
N ARG A 432 29.37 29.34 -2.46
CA ARG A 432 28.79 29.08 -3.80
C ARG A 432 29.68 28.14 -4.61
N GLU A 433 30.01 26.99 -4.02
CA GLU A 433 30.82 25.98 -4.70
C GLU A 433 29.93 25.06 -5.54
N VAL A 434 30.44 24.63 -6.69
CA VAL A 434 29.70 23.68 -7.55
C VAL A 434 29.45 22.38 -6.79
N VAL A 435 28.18 22.07 -6.55
CA VAL A 435 27.70 20.82 -5.93
C VAL A 435 27.14 19.85 -6.96
N PHE A 436 26.62 20.34 -8.09
CA PHE A 436 26.15 19.52 -9.21
C PHE A 436 26.57 20.14 -10.54
N THR A 437 26.97 19.31 -11.50
CA THR A 437 27.31 19.74 -12.87
C THR A 437 26.17 19.36 -13.79
N ALA A 438 25.64 20.31 -14.55
CA ALA A 438 24.32 20.32 -15.23
C ALA A 438 24.00 19.16 -16.20
N LYS A 439 24.95 18.24 -16.45
CA LYS A 439 24.85 17.10 -17.39
C LYS A 439 24.31 17.46 -18.79
N GLY A 440 24.46 18.71 -19.22
CA GLY A 440 23.97 19.18 -20.53
C GLY A 440 22.46 19.43 -20.61
N LYS A 441 21.76 19.48 -19.46
CA LYS A 441 20.35 19.90 -19.36
C LYS A 441 20.28 21.44 -19.36
N GLY A 442 19.14 22.00 -19.81
CA GLY A 442 18.95 23.41 -20.24
C GLY A 442 19.10 24.52 -19.17
N ASP A 443 18.21 25.52 -19.19
CA ASP A 443 18.27 26.66 -18.26
C ASP A 443 17.60 26.36 -16.88
N ALA A 444 17.63 27.33 -15.96
CA ALA A 444 17.11 27.16 -14.61
C ALA A 444 15.62 26.76 -14.54
N SER A 445 14.81 26.95 -15.58
CA SER A 445 13.36 26.73 -15.54
C SER A 445 12.96 25.27 -15.28
N GLY A 446 13.74 24.31 -15.79
CA GLY A 446 13.46 22.87 -15.65
C GLY A 446 13.91 22.24 -14.33
N VAL A 447 14.70 22.95 -13.51
CA VAL A 447 15.31 22.37 -12.29
C VAL A 447 14.35 22.45 -11.10
N ARG A 448 14.14 21.31 -10.43
CA ARG A 448 13.51 21.20 -9.11
C ARG A 448 14.44 20.49 -8.13
N LEU A 449 14.37 20.90 -6.86
CA LEU A 449 15.03 20.26 -5.74
C LEU A 449 13.96 19.84 -4.73
N ALA A 450 13.90 18.56 -4.40
CA ALA A 450 13.02 18.02 -3.36
C ALA A 450 13.55 16.66 -2.91
N ASP A 451 13.27 16.26 -1.67
CA ASP A 451 13.56 14.92 -1.18
C ASP A 451 12.53 13.92 -1.75
N LEU A 452 12.96 13.03 -2.65
CA LEU A 452 12.07 12.06 -3.30
C LEU A 452 12.03 10.71 -2.60
N ASN A 453 13.10 10.35 -1.89
CA ASN A 453 13.26 9.02 -1.31
C ASN A 453 13.09 9.01 0.22
N GLY A 454 12.81 10.17 0.82
CA GLY A 454 12.56 10.35 2.24
C GLY A 454 13.82 10.26 3.09
N ASP A 455 15.00 10.53 2.51
CA ASP A 455 16.28 10.47 3.21
C ASP A 455 16.75 11.82 3.79
N PHE A 456 15.87 12.82 3.71
CA PHE A 456 16.01 14.21 4.16
C PHE A 456 17.05 15.03 3.41
N ARG A 457 17.55 14.54 2.27
CA ARG A 457 18.39 15.32 1.36
C ARG A 457 17.64 15.62 0.08
N SER A 458 17.77 16.85 -0.39
CA SER A 458 17.10 17.26 -1.61
C SER A 458 17.76 16.64 -2.83
N ASP A 459 16.97 15.90 -3.60
CA ASP A 459 17.33 15.30 -4.89
C ASP A 459 17.20 16.30 -6.03
N TRP A 460 17.91 16.04 -7.13
CA TRP A 460 17.89 16.89 -8.30
C TRP A 460 16.99 16.30 -9.38
N MET A 461 16.07 17.11 -9.88
CA MET A 461 15.16 16.74 -10.94
C MET A 461 15.20 17.75 -12.08
N TRP A 462 15.19 17.21 -13.30
CA TRP A 462 14.95 17.97 -14.51
C TRP A 462 13.61 17.61 -15.12
N ILE A 463 12.76 18.62 -15.30
CA ILE A 463 11.53 18.49 -16.08
C ILE A 463 11.87 18.78 -17.54
N GLY A 464 11.75 17.77 -18.40
CA GLY A 464 11.99 17.88 -19.84
C GLY A 464 10.81 18.49 -20.60
N ASP A 465 11.07 18.91 -21.85
CA ASP A 465 10.05 19.49 -22.74
C ASP A 465 8.93 18.49 -23.08
N GLN A 466 9.17 17.19 -22.87
CA GLN A 466 8.19 16.12 -23.07
C GLN A 466 7.35 15.86 -21.80
N GLY A 467 7.61 16.59 -20.71
CA GLY A 467 7.00 16.38 -19.40
C GLY A 467 7.61 15.21 -18.61
N ASP A 468 8.65 14.58 -19.17
CA ASP A 468 9.43 13.56 -18.51
C ASP A 468 10.29 14.16 -17.39
N ILE A 469 10.45 13.42 -16.29
CA ILE A 469 11.28 13.86 -15.16
C ILE A 469 12.52 12.97 -15.08
N ASP A 470 13.68 13.57 -15.34
CA ASP A 470 14.99 12.93 -15.25
C ASP A 470 15.61 13.22 -13.89
N THR A 471 15.93 12.19 -13.12
CA THR A 471 16.20 12.30 -11.68
C THR A 471 17.62 11.87 -11.30
N TRP A 472 18.25 12.64 -10.41
CA TRP A 472 19.51 12.32 -9.75
C TRP A 472 19.33 12.35 -8.24
N ILE A 473 19.63 11.23 -7.60
CA ILE A 473 19.54 11.08 -6.15
C ILE A 473 20.80 11.63 -5.49
N ASN A 474 20.59 12.45 -4.46
CA ASN A 474 21.61 13.07 -3.66
C ASN A 474 22.23 12.06 -2.68
N GLN A 475 23.41 11.54 -3.02
CA GLN A 475 24.18 10.70 -2.10
C GLN A 475 25.24 11.50 -1.36
N ARG A 476 25.66 10.97 -0.21
CA ARG A 476 26.65 11.67 0.61
C ARG A 476 28.01 11.56 -0.09
N GLY A 477 28.71 12.68 -0.22
CA GLY A 477 30.03 12.74 -0.85
C GLY A 477 31.12 11.97 -0.12
N TRP A 478 32.14 11.55 -0.87
CA TRP A 478 33.26 10.69 -0.41
C TRP A 478 34.59 11.41 -0.18
N GLY A 479 34.57 12.69 0.21
CA GLY A 479 35.78 13.54 0.29
C GLY A 479 35.99 14.25 1.63
N THR A 480 36.97 15.18 1.67
CA THR A 480 37.18 16.10 2.82
C THR A 480 36.11 17.20 2.91
N GLY A 481 35.29 17.34 1.87
CA GLY A 481 34.08 18.15 1.86
C GLY A 481 32.82 17.29 1.83
N ILE A 482 31.67 17.96 1.90
CA ILE A 482 30.32 17.41 1.95
C ILE A 482 29.55 17.59 0.63
N VAL A 483 30.23 17.93 -0.47
CA VAL A 483 29.59 17.96 -1.80
C VAL A 483 28.95 16.60 -2.09
N PRO A 484 27.65 16.55 -2.44
CA PRO A 484 26.99 15.29 -2.76
C PRO A 484 27.66 14.49 -3.88
N ASP A 485 27.53 13.17 -3.78
CA ASP A 485 27.76 12.25 -4.87
C ASP A 485 26.41 11.98 -5.57
N TRP A 486 26.24 12.47 -6.79
CA TRP A 486 24.95 12.42 -7.47
C TRP A 486 24.80 11.15 -8.29
N THR A 487 23.81 10.33 -7.93
CA THR A 487 23.53 9.06 -8.61
C THR A 487 22.37 9.23 -9.58
N HIS A 488 22.57 8.92 -10.86
CA HIS A 488 21.50 9.03 -11.87
C HIS A 488 20.49 7.88 -11.73
N SER A 489 19.21 8.22 -11.58
CA SER A 489 18.08 7.28 -11.46
C SER A 489 17.26 7.13 -12.73
N GLY A 490 17.60 7.85 -13.80
CA GLY A 490 16.88 7.81 -15.08
C GLY A 490 15.59 8.62 -15.09
N ILE A 491 14.74 8.34 -16.09
CA ILE A 491 13.40 8.93 -16.21
C ILE A 491 12.48 8.26 -15.18
N THR A 492 12.14 9.00 -14.13
CA THR A 492 11.29 8.50 -13.04
C THR A 492 9.81 8.73 -13.30
N HIS A 493 9.47 9.66 -14.20
CA HIS A 493 8.11 9.95 -14.63
C HIS A 493 8.13 10.13 -16.16
N GLY A 494 7.34 9.31 -16.88
CA GLY A 494 7.28 9.34 -18.36
C GLY A 494 6.41 10.47 -18.90
N GLY A 495 6.76 11.00 -20.08
CA GLY A 495 5.96 11.99 -20.82
C GLY A 495 4.92 11.33 -21.75
N ASP A 496 3.71 11.90 -21.86
CA ASP A 496 2.56 11.29 -22.54
C ASP A 496 2.23 11.95 -23.91
N GLY A 497 3.07 11.69 -24.92
CA GLY A 497 2.95 12.23 -26.29
C GLY A 497 2.44 11.25 -27.34
N VAL A 498 1.92 10.10 -26.92
CA VAL A 498 1.60 8.94 -27.77
C VAL A 498 0.18 9.01 -28.33
N PHE A 499 0.03 8.77 -29.63
CA PHE A 499 -1.25 8.55 -30.30
C PHE A 499 -1.22 7.24 -31.08
N TYR A 500 -2.39 6.61 -31.23
CA TYR A 500 -2.59 5.41 -32.04
C TYR A 500 -3.72 5.65 -33.04
N CYS A 501 -3.52 5.29 -34.30
CA CYS A 501 -4.55 5.34 -35.34
C CYS A 501 -4.06 4.67 -36.62
N ASP A 502 -4.93 4.06 -37.44
CA ASP A 502 -4.55 3.56 -38.76
C ASP A 502 -4.28 4.72 -39.73
N MET A 503 -3.02 5.15 -39.84
CA MET A 503 -2.63 6.29 -40.67
C MET A 503 -2.39 5.89 -42.13
N ARG A 504 -2.31 4.59 -42.42
CA ARG A 504 -1.89 4.05 -43.73
C ARG A 504 -2.97 3.21 -44.40
N ASN A 505 -4.11 2.99 -43.75
CA ASN A 505 -5.17 2.09 -44.17
C ASN A 505 -4.64 0.65 -44.31
N THR A 506 -4.00 0.18 -43.24
CA THR A 506 -3.49 -1.20 -43.14
C THR A 506 -4.43 -2.13 -42.38
N GLY A 507 -5.52 -1.60 -41.82
CA GLY A 507 -6.41 -2.30 -40.90
C GLY A 507 -5.80 -2.46 -39.50
N SER A 508 -4.77 -1.68 -39.16
CA SER A 508 -4.10 -1.72 -37.87
C SER A 508 -3.58 -0.36 -37.47
N ASP A 509 -3.71 -0.04 -36.18
CA ASP A 509 -3.27 1.24 -35.66
C ASP A 509 -1.76 1.37 -35.69
N ASP A 510 -1.31 2.50 -36.24
CA ASP A 510 0.06 2.97 -36.22
C ASP A 510 0.31 3.84 -34.99
N TYR A 511 1.53 3.83 -34.50
CA TYR A 511 1.95 4.71 -33.42
C TYR A 511 2.47 6.03 -34.00
N VAL A 512 1.99 7.15 -33.43
CA VAL A 512 2.40 8.50 -33.80
C VAL A 512 2.74 9.28 -32.53
N TRP A 513 3.93 9.86 -32.50
CA TRP A 513 4.31 10.79 -31.44
C TRP A 513 4.04 12.23 -31.87
N ILE A 514 3.36 13.00 -31.02
CA ILE A 514 3.10 14.43 -31.24
C ILE A 514 3.66 15.22 -30.06
N TYR A 515 4.42 16.28 -30.36
CA TYR A 515 4.97 17.18 -29.35
C TYR A 515 3.92 18.12 -28.78
N SER A 516 4.20 18.73 -27.63
CA SER A 516 3.27 19.58 -26.88
C SER A 516 2.73 20.77 -27.69
N ASP A 517 3.47 21.24 -28.70
CA ASP A 517 3.16 22.34 -29.62
C ASP A 517 2.60 21.86 -30.98
N GLY A 518 2.13 20.61 -31.06
CA GLY A 518 1.38 20.08 -32.20
C GLY A 518 2.20 19.75 -33.44
N HIS A 519 3.50 19.46 -33.31
CA HIS A 519 4.31 18.94 -34.43
C HIS A 519 4.65 17.46 -34.30
N ALA A 520 4.99 16.84 -35.43
CA ALA A 520 5.62 15.53 -35.53
C ALA A 520 6.57 15.53 -36.74
N ASP A 521 7.82 15.09 -36.52
CA ASP A 521 8.89 15.04 -37.50
C ASP A 521 9.11 13.61 -38.02
N SER A 522 9.99 13.44 -39.01
CA SER A 522 10.12 12.19 -39.77
C SER A 522 10.46 10.94 -38.96
N GLY A 523 10.93 11.09 -37.71
CA GLY A 523 11.25 9.99 -36.80
C GLY A 523 10.14 9.63 -35.81
N ASP A 524 9.04 10.40 -35.80
CA ASP A 524 7.98 10.31 -34.80
C ASP A 524 6.81 9.41 -35.24
N PHE A 525 7.01 8.60 -36.27
CA PHE A 525 6.02 7.66 -36.79
C PHE A 525 6.56 6.24 -36.78
N TYR A 526 5.73 5.32 -36.31
CA TYR A 526 6.08 3.93 -36.06
C TYR A 526 4.97 3.08 -36.67
N ALA A 527 5.26 2.56 -37.86
CA ALA A 527 4.35 1.73 -38.64
C ALA A 527 4.10 0.39 -37.94
N ASN A 528 2.84 0.02 -37.79
CA ASN A 528 2.49 -1.34 -37.43
C ASN A 528 2.81 -2.28 -38.59
N ILE A 529 3.74 -3.22 -38.37
CA ILE A 529 4.19 -4.19 -39.37
C ILE A 529 3.67 -5.60 -39.09
N HIS A 530 2.74 -5.74 -38.13
CA HIS A 530 2.16 -7.02 -37.69
C HIS A 530 3.19 -8.05 -37.20
N GLU A 531 4.33 -7.59 -36.70
CA GLU A 531 5.42 -8.45 -36.19
C GLU A 531 5.88 -8.00 -34.79
N PRO A 532 5.07 -8.22 -33.73
CA PRO A 532 5.42 -7.77 -32.38
C PRO A 532 6.73 -8.40 -31.86
N PRO A 533 7.60 -7.64 -31.16
CA PRO A 533 7.44 -6.26 -30.73
C PRO A 533 7.98 -5.21 -31.72
N GLY A 534 8.31 -5.61 -32.95
CA GLY A 534 8.92 -4.74 -33.96
C GLY A 534 7.95 -3.70 -34.54
N TRP A 535 8.46 -2.48 -34.73
CA TRP A 535 7.78 -1.39 -35.43
C TRP A 535 8.56 -1.01 -36.69
N GLY A 536 7.84 -0.65 -37.75
CA GLY A 536 8.44 -0.14 -38.98
C GLY A 536 8.82 1.33 -38.84
N HIS A 537 10.06 1.68 -39.17
CA HIS A 537 10.57 3.05 -39.08
C HIS A 537 10.81 3.71 -40.46
N GLU A 538 10.39 3.05 -41.54
CA GLU A 538 10.65 3.52 -42.90
C GLU A 538 9.67 4.61 -43.36
N THR A 539 8.47 4.64 -42.78
CA THR A 539 7.43 5.62 -43.10
C THR A 539 7.74 6.95 -42.42
N LYS A 540 7.69 8.06 -43.16
CA LYS A 540 8.00 9.39 -42.64
C LYS A 540 6.75 10.22 -42.44
N ILE A 541 6.68 10.92 -41.31
CA ILE A 541 5.65 11.93 -41.04
C ILE A 541 6.23 13.35 -41.09
N THR A 542 5.42 14.32 -41.52
CA THR A 542 5.72 15.74 -41.35
C THR A 542 4.41 16.46 -41.05
N LEU A 543 4.25 16.86 -39.79
CA LEU A 543 3.03 17.46 -39.28
C LEU A 543 3.37 18.73 -38.49
N LYS A 544 2.64 19.81 -38.76
CA LYS A 544 2.62 21.00 -37.91
C LYS A 544 1.21 21.57 -37.89
N VAL A 545 0.59 21.54 -36.72
CA VAL A 545 -0.76 22.07 -36.51
C VAL A 545 -0.77 23.12 -35.39
N PRO A 546 -1.72 24.07 -35.40
CA PRO A 546 -1.79 25.11 -34.37
C PRO A 546 -2.36 24.57 -33.05
N GLY A 547 -1.92 25.14 -31.93
CA GLY A 547 -2.46 24.83 -30.60
C GLY A 547 -1.72 23.69 -29.88
N PRO A 548 -2.06 23.44 -28.61
CA PRO A 548 -1.40 22.43 -27.80
C PRO A 548 -1.89 21.02 -28.14
N ARG A 549 -1.01 20.02 -27.95
CA ARG A 549 -1.26 18.58 -28.20
C ARG A 549 -2.59 18.04 -27.67
N ILE A 550 -3.04 18.52 -26.51
CA ILE A 550 -4.30 18.08 -25.88
C ILE A 550 -5.55 18.36 -26.74
N GLY A 551 -5.49 19.35 -27.64
CA GLY A 551 -6.55 19.66 -28.60
C GLY A 551 -6.41 18.92 -29.93
N VAL A 552 -5.47 17.97 -30.05
CA VAL A 552 -5.25 17.17 -31.26
C VAL A 552 -5.91 15.81 -31.10
N HIS A 553 -6.61 15.38 -32.15
CA HIS A 553 -7.26 14.07 -32.27
C HIS A 553 -6.84 13.41 -33.58
N LEU A 554 -6.67 12.09 -33.57
CA LEU A 554 -6.51 11.28 -34.78
C LEU A 554 -7.77 10.44 -34.95
N ALA A 555 -8.46 10.57 -36.08
CA ALA A 555 -9.65 9.80 -36.38
C ALA A 555 -9.98 9.87 -37.89
N ASP A 556 -10.59 8.84 -38.47
CA ASP A 556 -11.04 8.86 -39.87
C ASP A 556 -12.30 9.73 -40.01
N TRP A 557 -12.14 11.00 -40.38
CA TRP A 557 -13.27 11.93 -40.45
C TRP A 557 -14.05 11.81 -41.77
N ASN A 558 -13.37 11.42 -42.85
CA ASN A 558 -13.94 11.41 -44.21
C ASN A 558 -14.36 10.00 -44.69
N GLY A 559 -14.06 8.95 -43.91
CA GLY A 559 -14.37 7.55 -44.19
C GLY A 559 -13.55 6.96 -45.34
N ASP A 560 -12.29 7.39 -45.48
CA ASP A 560 -11.36 6.89 -46.50
C ASP A 560 -10.44 5.76 -46.01
N GLY A 561 -10.64 5.32 -44.76
CA GLY A 561 -9.90 4.27 -44.08
C GLY A 561 -8.57 4.74 -43.47
N LYS A 562 -8.23 6.03 -43.56
CA LYS A 562 -7.04 6.59 -42.89
C LYS A 562 -7.48 7.61 -41.86
N CYS A 563 -6.79 7.62 -40.73
CA CYS A 563 -7.00 8.67 -39.75
C CYS A 563 -6.48 10.03 -40.24
N ASP A 564 -7.31 11.04 -40.04
CA ASP A 564 -6.99 12.46 -40.23
C ASP A 564 -6.55 13.11 -38.93
N VAL A 565 -5.90 14.28 -39.03
CA VAL A 565 -5.54 15.09 -37.86
C VAL A 565 -6.61 16.17 -37.65
N LEU A 566 -7.29 16.14 -36.52
CA LEU A 566 -8.33 17.09 -36.17
C LEU A 566 -7.88 17.95 -34.99
N VAL A 567 -7.95 19.27 -35.15
CA VAL A 567 -7.56 20.23 -34.12
C VAL A 567 -8.77 20.97 -33.59
N GLN A 568 -9.02 20.84 -32.31
CA GLN A 568 -10.09 21.51 -31.59
C GLN A 568 -9.69 22.94 -31.21
N ASP A 569 -10.52 23.92 -31.54
CA ASP A 569 -10.44 25.24 -30.96
C ASP A 569 -11.01 25.23 -29.53
N LYS A 570 -10.20 25.59 -28.53
CA LYS A 570 -10.57 25.50 -27.10
C LYS A 570 -11.87 26.24 -26.77
N LYS A 571 -12.10 27.40 -27.38
CA LYS A 571 -13.18 28.32 -27.01
C LYS A 571 -14.50 27.95 -27.69
N THR A 572 -14.43 27.59 -28.96
CA THR A 572 -15.60 27.35 -29.80
C THR A 572 -15.92 25.86 -29.93
N GLY A 573 -14.97 24.97 -29.67
CA GLY A 573 -15.11 23.54 -29.92
C GLY A 573 -15.10 23.18 -31.40
N ALA A 574 -14.74 24.09 -32.30
CA ALA A 574 -14.67 23.82 -33.72
C ALA A 574 -13.45 22.94 -34.04
N LEU A 575 -13.66 21.83 -34.75
CA LEU A 575 -12.58 21.01 -35.32
C LEU A 575 -12.16 21.53 -36.70
N THR A 576 -10.87 21.81 -36.84
CA THR A 576 -10.20 22.03 -38.14
C THR A 576 -9.53 20.73 -38.57
N MET A 577 -9.74 20.31 -39.81
CA MET A 577 -9.22 19.06 -40.35
C MET A 577 -7.97 19.26 -41.19
N TRP A 578 -6.99 18.40 -40.94
CA TRP A 578 -5.81 18.17 -41.76
C TRP A 578 -5.93 16.76 -42.35
N GLU A 579 -6.34 16.72 -43.61
CA GLU A 579 -6.59 15.48 -44.35
C GLU A 579 -5.30 14.71 -44.57
N ASN A 580 -5.32 13.43 -44.22
CA ASN A 580 -4.20 12.52 -44.41
C ASN A 580 -4.10 12.05 -45.88
N ARG A 581 -3.04 12.52 -46.56
CA ARG A 581 -2.70 12.18 -47.94
C ARG A 581 -1.47 11.28 -48.02
N TYR A 582 -1.48 10.21 -47.23
CA TYR A 582 -0.46 9.17 -47.29
C TYR A 582 -0.15 8.77 -48.75
N ASP A 583 1.14 8.82 -49.11
CA ASP A 583 1.64 8.46 -50.42
C ASP A 583 2.48 7.19 -50.32
N ALA A 584 1.85 6.06 -50.67
CA ALA A 584 2.47 4.74 -50.64
C ALA A 584 3.71 4.62 -51.55
N SER A 585 3.82 5.44 -52.61
CA SER A 585 4.96 5.39 -53.53
C SER A 585 6.24 5.99 -52.92
N THR A 586 6.08 6.94 -51.99
CA THR A 586 7.18 7.58 -51.28
C THR A 586 7.28 7.19 -49.82
N ASN A 587 6.31 6.40 -49.32
CA ASN A 587 6.15 6.01 -47.93
C ASN A 587 6.13 7.23 -46.98
N THR A 588 5.36 8.27 -47.36
CA THR A 588 5.28 9.53 -46.59
C THR A 588 3.86 9.94 -46.26
N LEU A 589 3.64 10.33 -45.00
CA LEU A 589 2.42 10.96 -44.52
C LEU A 589 2.51 12.48 -44.75
N LYS A 590 1.54 13.01 -45.50
CA LYS A 590 1.40 14.44 -45.79
C LYS A 590 0.00 14.88 -45.44
N PHE A 591 -0.12 16.08 -44.89
CA PHE A 591 -1.39 16.60 -44.43
C PHE A 591 -1.79 17.85 -45.19
N ALA A 592 -3.05 17.92 -45.63
CA ALA A 592 -3.62 19.11 -46.26
C ALA A 592 -4.68 19.73 -45.35
N ASN A 593 -4.53 21.02 -45.04
CA ASN A 593 -5.55 21.73 -44.25
C ASN A 593 -6.83 21.93 -45.10
N VAL A 594 -7.93 21.33 -44.65
CA VAL A 594 -9.26 21.38 -45.30
C VAL A 594 -10.16 22.45 -44.65
N GLY A 595 -9.74 23.02 -43.52
CA GLY A 595 -10.50 24.02 -42.77
C GLY A 595 -11.41 23.39 -41.72
N VAL A 596 -12.36 24.19 -41.20
CA VAL A 596 -13.29 23.78 -40.13
C VAL A 596 -14.34 22.82 -40.70
N VAL A 597 -14.49 21.65 -40.07
CA VAL A 597 -15.36 20.56 -40.54
C VAL A 597 -16.58 20.28 -39.66
N THR A 598 -16.63 20.90 -38.49
CA THR A 598 -17.67 20.68 -37.46
C THR A 598 -19.00 21.41 -37.75
N GLY A 599 -19.03 22.37 -38.67
CA GLY A 599 -20.25 23.12 -38.99
C GLY A 599 -20.88 23.78 -37.76
N ALA A 600 -22.08 23.33 -37.36
CA ALA A 600 -22.80 23.82 -36.18
C ALA A 600 -22.53 23.00 -34.88
N ALA A 601 -21.81 21.87 -34.98
CA ALA A 601 -21.44 21.07 -33.83
C ALA A 601 -20.34 21.79 -33.03
N THR A 602 -20.64 22.19 -31.79
CA THR A 602 -19.69 22.93 -30.95
C THR A 602 -19.57 22.31 -29.56
N CYS A 603 -18.43 21.69 -29.26
CA CYS A 603 -18.09 21.30 -27.88
C CYS A 603 -17.35 22.44 -27.17
N THR A 604 -18.11 23.47 -26.76
CA THR A 604 -17.59 24.67 -26.08
C THR A 604 -16.96 24.41 -24.71
N GLN A 605 -17.06 23.17 -24.24
CA GLN A 605 -16.50 22.66 -23.00
C GLN A 605 -14.96 22.73 -22.98
N GLY A 606 -14.28 22.72 -24.14
CA GLY A 606 -12.81 22.86 -24.24
C GLY A 606 -12.04 21.73 -23.55
N TRP A 607 -10.88 22.00 -22.99
CA TRP A 607 -10.09 21.05 -22.18
C TRP A 607 -9.52 21.75 -20.93
N GLY A 608 -9.34 21.00 -19.85
CA GLY A 608 -8.81 21.50 -18.58
C GLY A 608 -7.29 21.41 -18.45
N VAL A 609 -6.80 21.33 -17.20
CA VAL A 609 -5.36 21.36 -16.87
C VAL A 609 -4.69 20.00 -16.91
N GLY A 610 -5.44 18.91 -16.71
CA GLY A 610 -4.93 17.54 -16.86
C GLY A 610 -4.89 17.11 -18.32
N ILE A 611 -3.89 16.33 -18.72
CA ILE A 611 -3.73 15.80 -20.09
C ILE A 611 -4.90 14.91 -20.56
N PHE A 612 -5.69 14.39 -19.61
CA PHE A 612 -6.90 13.59 -19.85
C PHE A 612 -8.21 14.37 -19.65
N ASP A 613 -8.18 15.65 -19.31
CA ASP A 613 -9.38 16.48 -19.12
C ASP A 613 -9.85 17.08 -20.45
N ARG A 614 -10.34 16.21 -21.35
CA ARG A 614 -10.86 16.58 -22.67
C ARG A 614 -12.37 16.77 -22.62
N GLY A 615 -12.87 17.90 -23.12
CA GLY A 615 -14.31 18.15 -23.32
C GLY A 615 -14.85 17.68 -24.64
N MET A 616 -14.01 17.01 -25.43
CA MET A 616 -14.37 16.44 -26.71
C MET A 616 -13.66 15.10 -26.90
N ALA A 617 -14.39 14.14 -27.47
CA ALA A 617 -13.82 12.96 -28.09
C ALA A 617 -14.27 12.88 -29.55
N VAL A 618 -13.45 12.26 -30.38
CA VAL A 618 -13.74 12.05 -31.79
C VAL A 618 -13.52 10.58 -32.10
N VAL A 619 -14.60 9.84 -32.33
CA VAL A 619 -14.60 8.38 -32.49
C VAL A 619 -15.87 7.96 -33.23
N ASP A 620 -15.79 6.94 -34.08
CA ASP A 620 -16.94 6.33 -34.76
C ASP A 620 -17.77 5.55 -33.73
N ILE A 621 -19.00 6.01 -33.45
CA ILE A 621 -19.91 5.38 -32.48
C ILE A 621 -21.09 4.66 -33.14
N ASP A 622 -21.33 4.86 -34.44
CA ASP A 622 -22.42 4.22 -35.18
C ASP A 622 -21.95 3.13 -36.16
N GLY A 623 -20.64 2.99 -36.33
CA GLY A 623 -19.99 1.98 -37.14
C GLY A 623 -20.04 2.26 -38.64
N ASP A 624 -20.32 3.50 -39.07
CA ASP A 624 -20.40 3.87 -40.49
C ASP A 624 -19.03 4.08 -41.16
N GLY A 625 -17.94 3.94 -40.38
CA GLY A 625 -16.57 4.14 -40.81
C GLY A 625 -16.14 5.61 -40.80
N ARG A 626 -16.92 6.52 -40.19
CA ARG A 626 -16.58 7.93 -40.02
C ARG A 626 -16.65 8.32 -38.56
N ALA A 627 -15.69 9.14 -38.13
CA ALA A 627 -15.61 9.56 -36.75
C ALA A 627 -16.70 10.59 -36.40
N ASP A 628 -17.33 10.36 -35.25
CA ASP A 628 -18.37 11.21 -34.66
C ASP A 628 -17.81 12.09 -33.55
N VAL A 629 -18.56 13.14 -33.20
CA VAL A 629 -18.13 14.12 -32.19
C VAL A 629 -18.92 13.94 -30.89
N LEU A 630 -18.23 13.64 -29.80
CA LEU A 630 -18.80 13.56 -28.47
C LEU A 630 -18.40 14.79 -27.66
N CYS A 631 -19.38 15.60 -27.24
CA CYS A 631 -19.17 16.74 -26.36
C CYS A 631 -19.39 16.34 -24.91
N ILE A 632 -18.37 16.50 -24.08
CA ILE A 632 -18.34 16.01 -22.71
C ILE A 632 -18.40 17.20 -21.75
N GLU A 633 -19.49 17.31 -21.01
CA GLU A 633 -19.63 18.29 -19.92
C GLU A 633 -18.79 17.86 -18.70
N PRO A 634 -18.34 18.83 -17.87
CA PRO A 634 -17.61 18.54 -16.61
C PRO A 634 -18.31 17.52 -15.69
N ASN A 635 -19.64 17.43 -15.77
CA ASN A 635 -20.45 16.53 -14.94
C ASN A 635 -20.63 15.13 -15.56
N GLY A 636 -19.87 14.80 -16.60
CA GLY A 636 -19.93 13.53 -17.32
C GLY A 636 -21.14 13.38 -18.25
N ARG A 637 -22.00 14.40 -18.38
CA ARG A 637 -23.07 14.42 -19.39
C ARG A 637 -22.43 14.52 -20.76
N THR A 638 -22.83 13.63 -21.66
CA THR A 638 -22.28 13.60 -23.03
C THR A 638 -23.41 13.78 -24.03
N THR A 639 -23.21 14.71 -24.96
CA THR A 639 -24.02 14.84 -26.18
C THR A 639 -23.20 14.46 -27.39
N ALA A 640 -23.83 13.94 -28.44
CA ALA A 640 -23.10 13.52 -29.64
C ALA A 640 -23.66 14.12 -30.93
N TRP A 641 -22.78 14.21 -31.92
CA TRP A 641 -23.09 14.53 -33.30
C TRP A 641 -22.54 13.43 -34.19
N LEU A 642 -23.42 12.74 -34.91
CA LEU A 642 -23.02 11.74 -35.90
C LEU A 642 -22.56 12.41 -37.18
N ASN A 643 -21.56 11.86 -37.86
CA ASN A 643 -20.94 12.39 -39.09
C ASN A 643 -21.21 11.51 -40.34
N PRO A 644 -22.47 11.22 -40.68
CA PRO A 644 -22.76 10.44 -41.87
C PRO A 644 -22.39 11.19 -43.14
N LYS A 645 -22.26 10.48 -44.27
CA LYS A 645 -21.98 11.09 -45.59
C LYS A 645 -22.94 12.22 -46.00
N SER A 646 -24.15 12.25 -45.43
CA SER A 646 -25.14 13.31 -45.64
C SER A 646 -24.86 14.62 -44.89
N GLY A 647 -23.88 14.63 -43.98
CA GLY A 647 -23.53 15.76 -43.12
C GLY A 647 -23.89 15.51 -41.65
N LEU A 648 -23.33 16.33 -40.75
CA LEU A 648 -23.46 16.17 -39.29
C LEU A 648 -24.92 16.20 -38.80
N VAL A 649 -25.25 15.27 -37.90
CA VAL A 649 -26.58 15.11 -37.28
C VAL A 649 -26.44 15.18 -35.76
N ASP A 650 -27.16 16.11 -35.13
CA ASP A 650 -27.28 16.18 -33.67
C ASP A 650 -28.15 15.02 -33.16
N VAL A 651 -27.57 14.13 -32.35
CA VAL A 651 -28.32 13.03 -31.71
C VAL A 651 -28.64 13.33 -30.25
N GLY A 652 -28.36 14.55 -29.79
CA GLY A 652 -28.65 15.02 -28.46
C GLY A 652 -27.81 14.30 -27.41
N GLN A 653 -28.40 14.10 -26.24
CA GLN A 653 -27.72 13.51 -25.10
C GLN A 653 -27.65 11.99 -25.21
N ILE A 654 -26.43 11.46 -25.25
CA ILE A 654 -26.14 10.02 -25.31
C ILE A 654 -25.68 9.46 -23.96
N LYS A 655 -25.36 10.33 -22.99
CA LYS A 655 -24.97 9.94 -21.64
C LYS A 655 -25.53 10.90 -20.59
N PHE A 656 -26.10 10.37 -19.51
CA PHE A 656 -26.54 11.14 -18.34
C PHE A 656 -25.37 11.60 -17.46
N SER A 657 -25.57 12.72 -16.75
CA SER A 657 -24.59 13.23 -15.79
C SER A 657 -24.41 12.26 -14.62
N GLU A 658 -23.17 12.06 -14.19
CA GLU A 658 -22.81 11.15 -13.07
C GLU A 658 -22.64 11.88 -11.74
N GLY A 659 -22.95 13.19 -11.67
CA GLY A 659 -22.87 13.97 -10.43
C GLY A 659 -21.45 14.36 -9.99
N GLY A 660 -20.41 14.00 -10.76
CA GLY A 660 -19.03 14.42 -10.55
C GLY A 660 -18.69 15.81 -11.12
N THR A 661 -17.50 16.33 -10.86
CA THR A 661 -17.00 17.62 -11.40
C THR A 661 -15.92 17.47 -12.48
N GLU A 662 -15.58 16.25 -12.89
CA GLU A 662 -14.48 15.95 -13.82
C GLU A 662 -14.88 15.06 -15.00
N ARG A 663 -14.24 15.29 -16.15
CA ARG A 663 -14.50 14.62 -17.44
C ARG A 663 -13.74 13.31 -17.63
N THR A 664 -12.78 13.02 -16.74
CA THR A 664 -11.84 11.90 -16.79
C THR A 664 -12.52 10.52 -16.75
N SER A 665 -13.81 10.45 -16.42
CA SER A 665 -14.63 9.23 -16.41
C SER A 665 -15.53 9.05 -17.64
N ALA A 666 -15.59 10.02 -18.56
CA ALA A 666 -16.71 10.12 -19.50
C ALA A 666 -16.64 9.19 -20.72
N LEU A 667 -15.45 8.77 -21.16
CA LEU A 667 -15.29 7.89 -22.33
C LEU A 667 -15.37 6.40 -22.00
N LEU A 668 -15.18 6.02 -20.72
CA LEU A 668 -15.25 4.63 -20.25
C LEU A 668 -16.63 4.25 -19.67
N GLN A 669 -17.57 5.20 -19.58
CA GLN A 669 -18.86 4.99 -18.93
C GLN A 669 -20.02 5.52 -19.78
N ILE A 670 -20.22 5.04 -21.01
CA ILE A 670 -21.58 5.08 -21.56
C ILE A 670 -22.39 4.12 -20.68
N LYS A 671 -23.14 4.63 -19.71
CA LYS A 671 -24.23 3.88 -19.05
C LYS A 671 -25.28 3.61 -20.12
N VAL A 672 -25.06 2.57 -20.90
CA VAL A 672 -26.13 1.98 -21.71
C VAL A 672 -27.00 1.23 -20.72
N ASP A 673 -28.30 1.52 -20.72
CA ASP A 673 -29.26 0.64 -20.07
C ASP A 673 -29.10 -0.74 -20.73
N TRP A 674 -28.66 -1.74 -19.97
CA TRP A 674 -28.32 -3.06 -20.51
C TRP A 674 -29.51 -3.74 -21.21
N ALA A 675 -30.74 -3.35 -20.86
CA ALA A 675 -31.94 -3.78 -21.59
C ALA A 675 -32.01 -3.21 -23.01
N GLU A 676 -31.54 -1.98 -23.24
CA GLU A 676 -31.50 -1.36 -24.56
C GLU A 676 -30.28 -1.81 -25.38
N LEU A 677 -29.13 -2.10 -24.75
CA LEU A 677 -27.96 -2.66 -25.44
C LEU A 677 -28.24 -4.06 -26.00
N ILE A 678 -28.94 -4.91 -25.25
CA ILE A 678 -29.33 -6.25 -25.71
C ILE A 678 -30.34 -6.14 -26.87
N LEU A 679 -31.26 -5.17 -26.82
CA LEU A 679 -32.18 -4.85 -27.92
C LEU A 679 -31.46 -4.30 -29.16
N PHE A 680 -30.41 -3.49 -28.97
CA PHE A 680 -29.58 -2.92 -30.03
C PHE A 680 -28.71 -4.00 -30.72
N MET A 681 -28.11 -4.91 -29.96
CA MET A 681 -27.40 -6.08 -30.49
C MET A 681 -28.32 -7.08 -31.19
N SER A 682 -29.58 -7.21 -30.74
CA SER A 682 -30.61 -7.99 -31.42
C SER A 682 -31.06 -7.37 -32.75
N PHE A 683 -30.88 -6.06 -32.93
CA PHE A 683 -31.15 -5.38 -34.19
C PHE A 683 -30.05 -5.63 -35.23
N LEU A 684 -28.79 -5.77 -34.78
CA LEU A 684 -27.63 -6.05 -35.63
C LEU A 684 -27.62 -7.48 -36.19
N SER A 685 -28.18 -8.47 -35.47
CA SER A 685 -28.27 -9.85 -35.94
C SER A 685 -29.35 -10.09 -37.00
N VAL A 686 -30.32 -9.17 -37.15
CA VAL A 686 -31.40 -9.29 -38.16
C VAL A 686 -31.00 -8.64 -39.50
N THR A 687 -29.94 -7.82 -39.54
CA THR A 687 -29.53 -7.10 -40.75
C THR A 687 -28.50 -7.82 -41.63
N SER A 688 -27.91 -8.94 -41.18
CA SER A 688 -26.92 -9.69 -41.98
C SER A 688 -27.52 -10.65 -43.02
N ASP A 689 -28.84 -10.89 -43.01
CA ASP A 689 -29.49 -11.87 -43.91
C ASP A 689 -30.15 -11.24 -45.16
N SER A 690 -29.53 -10.21 -45.77
CA SER A 690 -29.99 -9.72 -47.08
C SER A 690 -28.86 -9.23 -47.99
N GLY A 691 -28.27 -10.14 -48.77
CA GLY A 691 -27.25 -9.76 -49.75
C GLY A 691 -26.68 -10.90 -50.61
N ASN A 692 -27.54 -11.61 -51.32
CA ASN A 692 -27.23 -12.74 -52.21
C ASN A 692 -26.30 -12.41 -53.42
N SER A 693 -25.38 -13.37 -53.69
CA SER A 693 -24.85 -13.85 -54.99
C SER A 693 -24.03 -12.95 -55.92
N GLY A 694 -22.85 -13.46 -56.32
CA GLY A 694 -22.14 -13.04 -57.53
C GLY A 694 -20.88 -13.87 -57.79
N SER A 695 -20.99 -14.82 -58.71
CA SER A 695 -20.00 -15.81 -59.18
C SER A 695 -18.73 -15.23 -59.83
N HIS A 696 -17.63 -15.99 -59.83
CA HIS A 696 -16.96 -16.49 -61.06
C HIS A 696 -15.88 -17.55 -60.77
N ASP A 697 -16.00 -18.66 -61.51
CA ASP A 697 -15.14 -19.85 -61.56
C ASP A 697 -13.81 -19.62 -62.32
N GLY A 698 -12.82 -20.51 -62.11
CA GLY A 698 -11.74 -20.72 -63.09
C GLY A 698 -10.41 -21.37 -62.64
N ASP A 699 -10.47 -22.64 -62.23
CA ASP A 699 -9.52 -23.77 -62.42
C ASP A 699 -7.99 -23.61 -62.56
N GLY A 700 -7.25 -24.52 -61.89
CA GLY A 700 -5.97 -25.05 -62.40
C GLY A 700 -5.00 -25.68 -61.40
N ASP A 701 -5.27 -26.93 -61.00
CA ASP A 701 -4.42 -27.97 -60.36
C ASP A 701 -2.90 -27.78 -60.26
N THR A 702 -2.32 -28.16 -59.10
CA THR A 702 -1.48 -29.37 -58.97
C THR A 702 -1.32 -29.81 -57.50
N ASP A 703 -1.57 -31.09 -57.27
CA ASP A 703 -1.47 -31.84 -56.01
C ASP A 703 -0.07 -31.83 -55.37
N ASP A 704 -0.01 -31.66 -54.04
CA ASP A 704 0.99 -32.29 -53.17
C ASP A 704 0.35 -32.65 -51.81
N PRO A 705 0.38 -33.92 -51.35
CA PRO A 705 -0.44 -34.40 -50.24
C PRO A 705 0.39 -34.46 -48.96
N ASP A 706 0.47 -33.37 -48.22
CA ASP A 706 0.87 -33.32 -46.80
C ASP A 706 0.33 -32.01 -46.19
N GLY A 707 -0.97 -32.01 -45.95
CA GLY A 707 -1.70 -30.94 -45.29
C GLY A 707 -2.98 -31.53 -44.72
N ASP A 708 -2.87 -32.12 -43.54
CA ASP A 708 -3.96 -32.38 -42.63
C ASP A 708 -4.78 -31.10 -42.47
N GLY A 709 -5.82 -31.01 -43.29
CA GLY A 709 -6.75 -29.91 -43.33
C GLY A 709 -7.44 -29.74 -42.00
N PHE A 710 -7.29 -28.54 -41.43
CA PHE A 710 -8.41 -27.90 -40.76
C PHE A 710 -9.41 -27.52 -41.85
N GLY A 711 -10.25 -28.48 -42.21
CA GLY A 711 -11.47 -28.22 -42.93
C GLY A 711 -12.47 -27.51 -42.02
N GLY A 712 -13.26 -26.63 -42.63
CA GLY A 712 -14.50 -26.12 -42.06
C GLY A 712 -14.47 -24.62 -41.87
N ASP A 713 -15.07 -23.91 -42.82
CA ASP A 713 -15.97 -22.81 -42.49
C ASP A 713 -16.95 -23.33 -41.41
N GLU A 714 -16.57 -23.27 -40.13
CA GLU A 714 -17.55 -23.24 -39.06
C GLU A 714 -18.01 -21.80 -38.97
N ASP A 715 -19.25 -21.56 -39.39
CA ASP A 715 -20.02 -20.38 -39.03
C ASP A 715 -19.64 -19.98 -37.60
N PHE A 716 -19.05 -18.79 -37.42
CA PHE A 716 -18.73 -18.26 -36.09
C PHE A 716 -20.05 -17.91 -35.42
N GLU A 717 -20.74 -18.92 -34.91
CA GLU A 717 -22.03 -18.76 -34.25
C GLU A 717 -21.75 -18.01 -32.95
N VAL A 718 -22.28 -16.80 -32.79
CA VAL A 718 -22.06 -16.01 -31.57
C VAL A 718 -22.87 -16.64 -30.44
N CYS A 719 -22.39 -16.59 -29.19
CA CYS A 719 -23.18 -17.03 -28.04
C CYS A 719 -24.52 -16.28 -28.02
N ASP A 720 -25.61 -16.99 -27.75
CA ASP A 720 -26.95 -16.39 -27.59
C ASP A 720 -27.04 -15.63 -26.26
N PHE A 721 -26.55 -14.38 -26.26
CA PHE A 721 -26.57 -13.49 -25.10
C PHE A 721 -27.97 -13.05 -24.67
N SER A 722 -29.05 -13.48 -25.34
CA SER A 722 -30.42 -13.30 -24.85
C SER A 722 -30.81 -14.32 -23.77
N LYS A 723 -30.04 -15.42 -23.64
CA LYS A 723 -30.24 -16.44 -22.62
C LYS A 723 -29.56 -16.05 -21.31
N THR A 724 -30.38 -15.71 -20.32
CA THR A 724 -29.93 -15.37 -18.96
C THR A 724 -30.38 -16.43 -17.95
N PHE A 725 -29.55 -16.71 -16.93
CA PHE A 725 -29.90 -17.65 -15.85
C PHE A 725 -29.96 -16.92 -14.51
N LYS A 726 -30.91 -17.29 -13.64
CA LYS A 726 -31.12 -16.58 -12.37
C LYS A 726 -30.15 -17.03 -11.28
N ASN A 727 -29.64 -18.27 -11.39
CA ASN A 727 -28.76 -18.90 -10.41
C ASN A 727 -28.00 -20.06 -11.07
N LEU A 728 -27.01 -20.62 -10.35
CA LEU A 728 -26.18 -21.72 -10.85
C LEU A 728 -26.95 -23.03 -11.06
N ASP A 729 -28.10 -23.26 -10.39
CA ASP A 729 -28.92 -24.46 -10.64
C ASP A 729 -29.59 -24.39 -12.02
N ASP A 730 -30.14 -23.22 -12.36
CA ASP A 730 -30.75 -22.98 -13.68
C ASP A 730 -29.71 -23.13 -14.80
N LEU A 731 -28.51 -22.59 -14.60
CA LEU A 731 -27.40 -22.73 -15.55
C LEU A 731 -26.92 -24.18 -15.66
N SER A 732 -26.73 -24.87 -14.52
CA SER A 732 -26.29 -26.26 -14.50
C SER A 732 -27.28 -27.19 -15.20
N ALA A 733 -28.59 -26.92 -15.10
CA ALA A 733 -29.61 -27.70 -15.79
C ALA A 733 -29.60 -27.50 -17.33
N ALA A 734 -29.10 -26.36 -17.79
CA ALA A 734 -28.99 -26.03 -19.22
C ALA A 734 -27.61 -26.33 -19.82
N ALA A 735 -26.58 -26.53 -18.99
CA ALA A 735 -25.17 -26.61 -19.40
C ALA A 735 -24.88 -27.66 -20.48
N ASP A 736 -25.56 -28.82 -20.45
CA ASP A 736 -25.39 -29.90 -21.43
C ASP A 736 -25.78 -29.51 -22.87
N GLY A 737 -26.57 -28.43 -23.04
CA GLY A 737 -27.03 -27.91 -24.34
C GLY A 737 -26.33 -26.62 -24.78
N LEU A 738 -25.32 -26.16 -24.06
CA LEU A 738 -24.61 -24.90 -24.32
C LEU A 738 -23.19 -25.15 -24.83
N ARG A 739 -22.69 -24.24 -25.67
CA ARG A 739 -21.29 -24.32 -26.14
C ARG A 739 -20.33 -24.00 -25.00
N SER A 740 -19.20 -24.72 -24.97
CA SER A 740 -18.24 -24.75 -23.88
C SER A 740 -17.55 -23.42 -23.57
N ASP A 741 -17.31 -22.59 -24.59
CA ASP A 741 -16.82 -21.22 -24.50
C ASP A 741 -17.88 -20.25 -23.93
N CYS A 742 -19.15 -20.41 -24.32
CA CYS A 742 -20.27 -19.60 -23.82
C CYS A 742 -20.60 -19.87 -22.34
N ILE A 743 -20.35 -21.10 -21.85
CA ILE A 743 -20.59 -21.46 -20.44
C ILE A 743 -19.85 -20.51 -19.49
N ALA A 744 -18.63 -20.08 -19.82
CA ALA A 744 -17.87 -19.15 -18.98
C ALA A 744 -18.53 -17.76 -18.90
N VAL A 745 -19.04 -17.26 -20.03
CA VAL A 745 -19.77 -15.99 -20.12
C VAL A 745 -21.07 -16.05 -19.33
N TYR A 746 -21.89 -17.09 -19.56
CA TYR A 746 -23.14 -17.28 -18.82
C TYR A 746 -22.90 -17.48 -17.32
N THR A 747 -21.79 -18.12 -16.92
CA THR A 747 -21.43 -18.28 -15.51
C THR A 747 -21.14 -16.93 -14.86
N LEU A 748 -20.33 -16.07 -15.50
CA LEU A 748 -20.05 -14.74 -14.96
C LEU A 748 -21.31 -13.87 -14.89
N GLU A 749 -22.14 -13.89 -15.93
CA GLU A 749 -23.44 -13.19 -15.95
C GLU A 749 -24.38 -13.69 -14.83
N THR A 750 -24.43 -15.00 -14.61
CA THR A 750 -25.22 -15.62 -13.53
C THR A 750 -24.70 -15.17 -12.15
N LEU A 751 -23.38 -15.09 -11.97
CA LEU A 751 -22.78 -14.59 -10.73
C LEU A 751 -23.12 -13.11 -10.48
N ILE A 752 -23.17 -12.27 -11.52
CA ILE A 752 -23.62 -10.87 -11.41
C ILE A 752 -25.09 -10.83 -10.96
N THR A 753 -25.94 -11.67 -11.58
CA THR A 753 -27.37 -11.75 -11.20
C THR A 753 -27.54 -12.21 -9.75
N MET A 754 -26.74 -13.16 -9.30
CA MET A 754 -26.73 -13.63 -7.91
C MET A 754 -26.22 -12.55 -6.94
N LEU A 755 -25.21 -11.77 -7.34
CA LEU A 755 -24.72 -10.62 -6.56
C LEU A 755 -25.83 -9.58 -6.37
N ASP A 756 -26.57 -9.27 -7.44
CA ASP A 756 -27.68 -8.33 -7.41
C ASP A 756 -28.82 -8.78 -6.50
N ALA A 757 -29.16 -10.07 -6.58
CA ALA A 757 -30.15 -10.68 -5.70
C ALA A 757 -29.70 -10.67 -4.24
N ALA A 758 -28.43 -10.97 -3.96
CA ALA A 758 -27.87 -10.91 -2.61
C ALA A 758 -27.90 -9.48 -2.05
N TYR A 759 -27.51 -8.48 -2.84
CA TYR A 759 -27.56 -7.07 -2.47
C TYR A 759 -29.00 -6.57 -2.21
N ALA A 760 -29.96 -6.95 -3.05
CA ALA A 760 -31.37 -6.62 -2.84
C ALA A 760 -31.94 -7.29 -1.58
N ASN A 761 -31.62 -8.56 -1.35
CA ASN A 761 -32.04 -9.30 -0.16
C ASN A 761 -31.41 -8.72 1.11
N TYR A 762 -30.16 -8.29 1.08
CA TYR A 762 -29.53 -7.58 2.19
C TYR A 762 -30.35 -6.36 2.61
N THR A 763 -30.72 -5.52 1.64
CA THR A 763 -31.51 -4.30 1.88
C THR A 763 -32.84 -4.62 2.56
N SER A 764 -33.49 -5.73 2.17
CA SER A 764 -34.73 -6.22 2.77
C SER A 764 -34.53 -6.80 4.18
N VAL A 765 -33.47 -7.59 4.40
CA VAL A 765 -33.17 -8.18 5.71
C VAL A 765 -32.79 -7.11 6.74
N ASN A 766 -32.09 -6.05 6.31
CA ASN A 766 -31.68 -4.92 7.14
C ASN A 766 -32.85 -4.07 7.65
N ASP A 767 -33.99 -4.06 6.96
CA ASP A 767 -35.16 -3.26 7.37
C ASP A 767 -35.75 -3.75 8.71
N GLY A 768 -35.77 -2.90 9.73
CA GLY A 768 -36.20 -3.26 11.10
C GLY A 768 -35.25 -4.19 11.86
N TYR A 769 -33.99 -4.33 11.42
CA TYR A 769 -32.99 -5.16 12.10
C TYR A 769 -32.50 -4.57 13.44
N ASP A 770 -32.59 -3.23 13.61
CA ASP A 770 -32.09 -2.53 14.79
C ASP A 770 -32.85 -2.90 16.09
N GLU A 771 -34.11 -3.32 15.99
CA GLU A 771 -34.92 -3.74 17.14
C GLU A 771 -34.43 -5.07 17.75
N GLU A 772 -33.90 -5.97 16.92
CA GLU A 772 -33.37 -7.27 17.32
C GLU A 772 -31.98 -7.15 17.99
N PHE A 773 -31.31 -5.99 17.86
CA PHE A 773 -29.96 -5.75 18.34
C PHE A 773 -29.87 -5.51 19.86
N GLY A 774 -30.96 -5.09 20.50
CA GLY A 774 -31.00 -4.84 21.94
C GLY A 774 -30.56 -6.05 22.79
N TYR A 775 -30.81 -7.26 22.28
CA TYR A 775 -30.41 -8.51 22.93
C TYR A 775 -28.92 -8.77 22.86
N TYR A 776 -28.29 -8.54 21.70
CA TYR A 776 -26.84 -8.62 21.56
C TYR A 776 -26.13 -7.67 22.51
N VAL A 777 -26.59 -6.41 22.59
CA VAL A 777 -26.04 -5.41 23.53
C VAL A 777 -26.18 -5.89 24.97
N THR A 778 -27.35 -6.42 25.33
CA THR A 778 -27.63 -6.94 26.68
C THR A 778 -26.71 -8.11 27.03
N TYR A 779 -26.43 -9.00 26.08
CA TYR A 779 -25.55 -10.14 26.30
C TYR A 779 -24.08 -9.73 26.45
N ILE A 780 -23.55 -8.88 25.56
CA ILE A 780 -22.17 -8.35 25.68
C ILE A 780 -22.01 -7.63 27.03
N LYS A 781 -23.01 -6.87 27.46
CA LYS A 781 -23.02 -6.24 28.80
C LYS A 781 -22.94 -7.27 29.94
N LYS A 782 -23.47 -8.48 29.80
CA LYS A 782 -23.37 -9.53 30.84
C LYS A 782 -22.01 -10.22 30.85
N LEU A 783 -21.30 -10.26 29.72
CA LEU A 783 -19.98 -10.90 29.63
C LEU A 783 -18.86 -10.06 30.23
N VAL A 784 -18.93 -8.73 30.14
CA VAL A 784 -17.87 -7.84 30.62
C VAL A 784 -17.52 -8.10 32.10
N PRO A 785 -18.47 -8.16 33.05
CA PRO A 785 -18.17 -8.49 34.45
C PRO A 785 -17.58 -9.90 34.63
N ALA A 786 -18.00 -10.86 33.82
CA ALA A 786 -17.51 -12.24 33.91
C ALA A 786 -16.04 -12.33 33.46
N VAL A 787 -15.67 -11.72 32.33
CA VAL A 787 -14.28 -11.69 31.85
C VAL A 787 -13.39 -10.89 32.81
N LEU A 788 -13.85 -9.72 33.28
CA LEU A 788 -13.15 -8.91 34.26
C LEU A 788 -12.86 -9.69 35.54
N GLY A 789 -13.88 -10.32 36.11
CA GLY A 789 -13.81 -10.95 37.44
C GLY A 789 -13.33 -12.39 37.47
N ASN A 790 -13.36 -13.13 36.35
CA ASN A 790 -13.04 -14.56 36.32
C ASN A 790 -11.80 -14.92 35.49
N SER A 791 -11.35 -14.03 34.60
CA SER A 791 -10.21 -14.33 33.72
C SER A 791 -9.17 -13.22 33.65
N PHE A 792 -9.55 -11.96 33.92
CA PHE A 792 -8.63 -10.83 33.83
C PHE A 792 -8.04 -10.43 35.19
N MET A 793 -8.86 -10.10 36.18
CA MET A 793 -8.39 -9.73 37.52
C MET A 793 -8.12 -10.95 38.40
N PHE A 794 -8.84 -12.05 38.16
CA PHE A 794 -8.62 -13.35 38.79
C PHE A 794 -8.61 -14.43 37.71
N ASP A 795 -7.97 -15.56 37.99
CA ASP A 795 -7.96 -16.73 37.13
C ASP A 795 -8.75 -17.86 37.79
N GLU A 796 -10.06 -17.84 37.57
CA GLU A 796 -11.00 -18.84 38.10
C GLU A 796 -10.82 -20.22 37.46
N SER A 797 -10.21 -20.29 36.28
CA SER A 797 -9.99 -21.57 35.59
C SER A 797 -8.98 -22.45 36.32
N HIS A 798 -8.07 -21.82 37.08
CA HIS A 798 -7.09 -22.48 37.93
C HIS A 798 -7.49 -22.48 39.42
N ALA A 799 -8.63 -21.89 39.78
CA ALA A 799 -9.14 -21.91 41.14
C ALA A 799 -9.59 -23.34 41.53
N THR A 800 -9.14 -23.80 42.69
CA THR A 800 -9.60 -25.08 43.27
C THR A 800 -10.49 -24.81 44.47
N LYS A 801 -11.40 -25.75 44.75
CA LYS A 801 -12.26 -25.66 45.95
C LYS A 801 -11.49 -25.63 47.27
N TYR A 802 -10.18 -25.92 47.28
CA TYR A 802 -9.34 -25.92 48.48
C TYR A 802 -8.57 -24.61 48.67
N MET A 803 -8.69 -23.67 47.74
CA MET A 803 -8.03 -22.37 47.84
C MET A 803 -8.92 -21.39 48.59
N ALA A 804 -8.31 -20.61 49.49
CA ALA A 804 -8.98 -19.50 50.14
C ALA A 804 -9.37 -18.46 49.10
N ILE A 805 -8.44 -18.05 48.23
CA ILE A 805 -8.64 -17.07 47.16
C ILE A 805 -8.26 -17.67 45.78
N PRO A 806 -9.02 -17.39 44.71
CA PRO A 806 -8.63 -17.67 43.32
C PRO A 806 -7.28 -17.05 42.95
N PRO A 807 -6.46 -17.70 42.11
CA PRO A 807 -5.23 -17.11 41.62
C PRO A 807 -5.43 -15.72 41.00
N VAL A 808 -4.50 -14.79 41.21
CA VAL A 808 -4.59 -13.45 40.60
C VAL A 808 -4.39 -13.52 39.10
N GLY A 809 -5.21 -12.75 38.38
CA GLY A 809 -5.14 -12.66 36.92
C GLY A 809 -4.17 -11.58 36.45
N THR A 810 -3.94 -11.55 35.13
CA THR A 810 -2.99 -10.62 34.47
C THR A 810 -3.32 -9.14 34.71
N GLY A 811 -4.54 -8.79 35.08
CA GLY A 811 -4.94 -7.41 35.39
C GLY A 811 -4.41 -6.91 36.74
N MET A 812 -4.21 -7.78 37.72
CA MET A 812 -3.75 -7.38 39.07
C MET A 812 -2.33 -6.82 39.08
N GLN A 813 -1.49 -7.18 38.11
CA GLN A 813 -0.11 -6.69 38.05
C GLN A 813 0.01 -5.18 37.76
N TYR A 814 -1.08 -4.50 37.39
CA TYR A 814 -1.07 -3.06 37.07
C TYR A 814 -1.48 -2.19 38.27
N PHE A 815 -1.75 -2.79 39.43
CA PHE A 815 -2.23 -2.09 40.61
C PHE A 815 -1.32 -2.31 41.81
N ASP A 816 -1.22 -1.28 42.65
CA ASP A 816 -0.74 -1.41 44.02
C ASP A 816 -1.93 -1.55 44.97
N CYS A 817 -1.82 -2.45 45.95
CA CYS A 817 -2.89 -2.81 46.87
C CYS A 817 -2.61 -2.23 48.26
N GLN A 818 -3.65 -1.66 48.88
CA GLN A 818 -3.61 -1.18 50.25
C GLN A 818 -4.70 -1.85 51.10
N LEU A 819 -4.27 -2.64 52.10
CA LEU A 819 -5.14 -3.27 53.09
C LEU A 819 -4.82 -2.71 54.48
N GLY A 820 -5.69 -1.83 55.00
CA GLY A 820 -5.42 -1.10 56.24
C GLY A 820 -4.17 -0.20 56.10
N SER A 821 -3.16 -0.44 56.94
CA SER A 821 -1.86 0.25 56.88
C SER A 821 -0.83 -0.46 56.01
N ASN A 822 -1.15 -1.63 55.45
CA ASN A 822 -0.20 -2.45 54.69
C ASN A 822 -0.32 -2.14 53.19
N LYS A 823 0.81 -1.81 52.53
CA LYS A 823 0.89 -1.55 51.09
C LYS A 823 1.80 -2.57 50.41
N PHE A 824 1.33 -3.16 49.31
CA PHE A 824 2.03 -4.22 48.58
C PHE A 824 1.58 -4.23 47.11
N SER A 825 2.28 -4.97 46.24
CA SER A 825 1.88 -5.13 44.83
C SER A 825 0.61 -5.99 44.75
N CYS A 826 -0.40 -5.62 43.97
CA CYS A 826 -1.61 -6.46 43.85
C CYS A 826 -1.33 -7.83 43.18
N SER A 827 -0.18 -8.01 42.53
CA SER A 827 0.30 -9.34 42.09
C SER A 827 0.50 -10.32 43.24
N ASP A 828 0.77 -9.81 44.44
CA ASP A 828 1.11 -10.62 45.62
C ASP A 828 -0.09 -10.73 46.57
N TYR A 829 -1.30 -10.45 46.06
CA TYR A 829 -2.52 -10.39 46.87
C TYR A 829 -2.85 -11.73 47.55
N GLU A 830 -2.46 -12.85 46.94
CA GLU A 830 -2.56 -14.18 47.52
C GLU A 830 -1.77 -14.33 48.83
N ASP A 831 -0.61 -13.67 48.97
CA ASP A 831 0.28 -13.79 50.13
C ASP A 831 -0.13 -12.88 51.31
N HIS A 832 -1.05 -11.95 51.08
CA HIS A 832 -1.42 -10.89 52.01
C HIS A 832 -2.86 -10.98 52.54
N HIS A 833 -3.56 -12.09 52.28
CA HIS A 833 -4.92 -12.30 52.74
C HIS A 833 -5.02 -12.51 54.28
N ILE A 834 -6.01 -11.91 54.94
CA ILE A 834 -6.20 -12.03 56.39
C ILE A 834 -7.53 -12.75 56.69
N GLU A 835 -7.43 -13.90 57.38
CA GLU A 835 -8.57 -14.72 57.82
C GLU A 835 -9.55 -13.90 58.70
N GLY A 836 -10.81 -13.82 58.27
CA GLY A 836 -11.91 -13.24 59.06
C GLY A 836 -12.05 -11.71 59.03
N THR A 837 -11.40 -10.99 58.11
CA THR A 837 -11.52 -9.52 58.04
C THR A 837 -12.61 -9.06 57.07
N THR A 838 -13.38 -8.05 57.47
CA THR A 838 -14.33 -7.30 56.60
C THR A 838 -13.67 -6.08 55.95
N ALA A 839 -12.33 -6.04 55.90
CA ALA A 839 -11.57 -4.87 55.49
C ALA A 839 -11.53 -4.76 53.97
N THR A 840 -11.77 -3.56 53.45
CA THR A 840 -11.70 -3.25 52.02
C THR A 840 -10.25 -3.02 51.60
N THR A 841 -9.84 -3.66 50.50
CA THR A 841 -8.55 -3.41 49.84
C THR A 841 -8.74 -2.30 48.81
N THR A 842 -7.94 -1.23 48.89
CA THR A 842 -7.95 -0.15 47.88
C THR A 842 -6.90 -0.43 46.82
N LEU A 843 -7.30 -0.37 45.55
CA LEU A 843 -6.42 -0.50 44.39
C LEU A 843 -5.96 0.88 43.93
N THR A 844 -4.68 1.01 43.56
CA THR A 844 -4.16 2.22 42.91
C THR A 844 -3.48 1.82 41.61
N LEU A 845 -4.02 2.28 40.49
CA LEU A 845 -3.46 2.01 39.17
C LEU A 845 -2.10 2.68 39.02
N ARG A 846 -1.06 1.90 38.68
CA ARG A 846 0.33 2.40 38.56
C ARG A 846 0.80 2.59 37.12
N ASP A 847 0.17 1.87 36.19
CA ASP A 847 0.50 1.89 34.76
C ASP A 847 -0.80 1.81 33.95
N ALA A 848 -1.30 2.98 33.56
CA ALA A 848 -2.55 3.09 32.81
C ALA A 848 -2.43 2.57 31.38
N ASP A 849 -1.29 2.78 30.72
CA ASP A 849 -1.07 2.39 29.32
C ASP A 849 -0.89 0.87 29.20
N GLY A 850 -0.13 0.27 30.12
CA GLY A 850 0.01 -1.18 30.23
C GLY A 850 -1.31 -1.86 30.58
N TYR A 851 -2.09 -1.28 31.48
CA TYR A 851 -3.42 -1.78 31.85
C TYR A 851 -4.41 -1.73 30.68
N ASN A 852 -4.50 -0.61 29.96
CA ASN A 852 -5.36 -0.47 28.79
C ASN A 852 -4.97 -1.47 27.69
N SER A 853 -3.67 -1.67 27.48
CA SER A 853 -3.14 -2.67 26.55
C SER A 853 -3.52 -4.10 26.96
N ALA A 854 -3.52 -4.39 28.27
CA ALA A 854 -3.90 -5.69 28.81
C ALA A 854 -5.41 -5.94 28.70
N LEU A 855 -6.24 -4.93 28.92
CA LEU A 855 -7.70 -5.00 28.70
C LEU A 855 -8.01 -5.38 27.25
N LEU A 856 -7.39 -4.72 26.27
CA LEU A 856 -7.59 -5.03 24.85
C LEU A 856 -7.16 -6.46 24.50
N LYS A 857 -6.08 -6.97 25.11
CA LYS A 857 -5.66 -8.38 24.98
C LYS A 857 -6.66 -9.34 25.62
N ALA A 858 -7.30 -8.94 26.71
CA ALA A 858 -8.36 -9.68 27.39
C ALA A 858 -9.74 -9.53 26.70
N GLY A 859 -9.81 -8.89 25.52
CA GLY A 859 -11.07 -8.68 24.80
C GLY A 859 -12.00 -7.69 25.49
N LEU A 860 -11.47 -6.71 26.22
CA LEU A 860 -12.26 -5.67 26.86
C LEU A 860 -11.80 -4.31 26.37
N SER A 861 -12.74 -3.50 25.91
CA SER A 861 -12.42 -2.13 25.50
C SER A 861 -12.20 -1.25 26.74
N PRO A 862 -11.18 -0.37 26.79
CA PRO A 862 -10.92 0.48 27.94
C PRO A 862 -12.12 1.34 28.37
N ASP A 863 -12.96 1.78 27.42
CA ASP A 863 -14.18 2.56 27.68
C ASP A 863 -15.35 1.73 28.23
N TRP A 864 -15.28 0.40 28.18
CA TRP A 864 -16.26 -0.51 28.79
C TRP A 864 -16.00 -0.75 30.27
N VAL A 865 -14.90 -0.23 30.81
CA VAL A 865 -14.46 -0.45 32.18
C VAL A 865 -14.33 0.88 32.91
N THR A 866 -14.74 0.92 34.17
CA THR A 866 -14.56 2.06 35.06
C THR A 866 -14.13 1.57 36.44
N MET A 867 -13.65 2.46 37.32
CA MET A 867 -13.24 2.07 38.67
C MET A 867 -14.42 2.20 39.63
N GLY A 868 -14.63 1.21 40.48
CA GLY A 868 -15.72 1.18 41.44
C GLY A 868 -15.53 0.17 42.56
N ASP A 869 -16.56 0.00 43.38
CA ASP A 869 -16.56 -0.97 44.46
C ASP A 869 -16.88 -2.38 43.93
N TYR A 870 -16.17 -3.39 44.43
CA TYR A 870 -16.37 -4.78 44.04
C TYR A 870 -16.38 -5.69 45.27
N GLU A 871 -17.37 -6.59 45.34
CA GLU A 871 -17.48 -7.60 46.40
C GLU A 871 -17.71 -8.99 45.78
N LYS A 872 -16.99 -10.00 46.29
CA LYS A 872 -17.14 -11.40 45.86
C LYS A 872 -17.13 -12.33 47.07
N ASP A 873 -18.06 -13.28 47.08
CA ASP A 873 -18.11 -14.40 48.02
C ASP A 873 -17.45 -15.63 47.40
N HIS A 874 -16.62 -16.34 48.17
CA HIS A 874 -15.92 -17.56 47.75
C HIS A 874 -15.98 -18.64 48.82
N LEU A 875 -16.29 -19.88 48.43
CA LEU A 875 -16.41 -21.00 49.35
C LEU A 875 -15.18 -21.92 49.26
N GLU A 876 -14.40 -22.00 50.33
CA GLU A 876 -13.31 -22.95 50.49
C GLU A 876 -13.84 -24.24 51.15
N ASP A 877 -13.76 -25.38 50.46
CA ASP A 877 -14.12 -26.71 50.94
C ASP A 877 -12.88 -27.49 51.40
N GLY A 878 -12.47 -27.27 52.65
CA GLY A 878 -11.34 -27.95 53.29
C GLY A 878 -11.59 -29.43 53.68
N GLY A 879 -12.63 -30.07 53.15
CA GLY A 879 -12.95 -31.50 53.35
C GLY A 879 -13.47 -31.90 54.73
N ARG A 880 -13.21 -31.13 55.80
CA ARG A 880 -13.80 -31.33 57.15
C ARG A 880 -14.70 -30.17 57.62
N ALA A 881 -14.55 -28.97 57.04
CA ALA A 881 -15.41 -27.80 57.26
C ALA A 881 -15.25 -26.83 56.07
N SER A 882 -16.35 -26.27 55.59
CA SER A 882 -16.32 -25.22 54.55
C SER A 882 -16.22 -23.85 55.18
N ARG A 883 -15.41 -22.96 54.59
CA ARG A 883 -15.22 -21.58 55.01
C ARG A 883 -15.73 -20.66 53.91
N ASN A 884 -16.51 -19.64 54.29
CA ASN A 884 -16.97 -18.63 53.34
C ASN A 884 -16.11 -17.38 53.48
N TRP A 885 -15.47 -17.01 52.39
CA TRP A 885 -14.61 -15.85 52.27
C TRP A 885 -15.36 -14.74 51.55
N ARG A 886 -15.21 -13.51 52.02
CA ARG A 886 -15.76 -12.32 51.37
C ARG A 886 -14.64 -11.31 51.14
N TYR A 887 -14.38 -11.01 49.88
CA TYR A 887 -13.40 -10.00 49.48
C TYR A 887 -14.10 -8.72 49.11
N LYS A 888 -13.56 -7.59 49.58
CA LYS A 888 -14.06 -6.25 49.28
C LYS A 888 -12.94 -5.42 48.70
N PHE A 889 -13.20 -4.79 47.56
CA PHE A 889 -12.27 -3.90 46.90
C PHE A 889 -12.92 -2.55 46.63
N SER A 890 -12.13 -1.49 46.76
CA SER A 890 -12.44 -0.13 46.29
C SER A 890 -11.46 0.24 45.18
N ASP A 891 -11.92 1.05 44.21
CA ASP A 891 -11.19 1.38 42.98
C ASP A 891 -10.85 0.14 42.12
N PHE A 892 -11.74 -0.84 42.13
CA PHE A 892 -11.64 -2.06 41.35
C PHE A 892 -12.23 -1.87 39.93
N PRO A 893 -11.65 -2.50 38.89
CA PRO A 893 -12.23 -2.50 37.55
C PRO A 893 -13.62 -3.14 37.47
N VAL A 894 -14.63 -2.34 37.21
CA VAL A 894 -16.02 -2.78 37.04
C VAL A 894 -16.56 -2.33 35.68
N GLN A 895 -17.64 -2.96 35.24
CA GLN A 895 -18.30 -2.58 33.99
C GLN A 895 -18.76 -1.12 34.01
N ASN A 896 -18.45 -0.36 32.96
CA ASN A 896 -19.04 0.93 32.70
C ASN A 896 -20.49 0.77 32.23
N THR A 897 -21.45 1.20 33.04
CA THR A 897 -22.89 1.10 32.71
C THR A 897 -23.29 1.92 31.47
N SER A 898 -22.48 2.93 31.13
CA SER A 898 -22.65 3.77 29.95
C SER A 898 -21.88 3.26 28.71
N MET A 899 -21.31 2.05 28.76
CA MET A 899 -20.60 1.45 27.62
C MET A 899 -21.48 1.39 26.36
N VAL A 900 -20.86 1.71 25.23
CA VAL A 900 -21.47 1.58 23.90
C VAL A 900 -20.94 0.29 23.27
N VAL A 901 -21.86 -0.60 22.93
CA VAL A 901 -21.53 -1.84 22.22
C VAL A 901 -21.64 -1.55 20.71
N PRO A 902 -20.57 -1.78 19.93
CA PRO A 902 -20.60 -1.53 18.49
C PRO A 902 -21.68 -2.28 17.73
N ASN A 903 -22.30 -1.65 16.73
CA ASN A 903 -23.37 -2.24 15.94
C ASN A 903 -22.83 -2.93 14.66
N PRO A 904 -22.98 -4.26 14.49
CA PRO A 904 -22.54 -5.02 13.32
C PRO A 904 -23.01 -4.43 11.99
N LYS A 905 -24.18 -3.77 12.00
CA LYS A 905 -24.74 -3.07 10.85
C LYS A 905 -23.79 -2.00 10.30
N ASP A 906 -22.98 -1.37 11.14
CA ASP A 906 -22.06 -0.32 10.71
C ASP A 906 -20.96 -0.90 9.80
N VAL A 907 -20.40 -2.05 10.18
CA VAL A 907 -19.40 -2.77 9.36
C VAL A 907 -20.01 -3.21 8.04
N ILE A 908 -21.25 -3.71 8.05
CA ILE A 908 -21.89 -4.21 6.84
C ILE A 908 -22.27 -3.06 5.90
N THR A 909 -22.79 -1.96 6.45
CA THR A 909 -23.16 -0.76 5.68
C THR A 909 -21.94 -0.16 4.99
N ASN A 910 -20.80 -0.10 5.68
CA ASN A 910 -19.53 0.35 5.10
C ASN A 910 -19.02 -0.58 3.99
N GLY A 911 -19.38 -1.87 4.02
CA GLY A 911 -19.01 -2.85 2.99
C GLY A 911 -19.79 -2.74 1.68
N LEU A 912 -20.95 -2.06 1.68
CA LEU A 912 -21.82 -1.97 0.50
C LEU A 912 -21.18 -1.21 -0.67
N GLY A 913 -20.33 -0.23 -0.41
CA GLY A 913 -19.62 0.51 -1.46
C GLY A 913 -18.72 -0.41 -2.30
N SER A 914 -18.01 -1.33 -1.63
CA SER A 914 -17.14 -2.31 -2.27
C SER A 914 -17.93 -3.34 -3.11
N VAL A 915 -19.19 -3.62 -2.75
CA VAL A 915 -20.07 -4.50 -3.54
C VAL A 915 -20.46 -3.87 -4.87
N GLU A 916 -20.73 -2.57 -4.90
CA GLU A 916 -21.00 -1.87 -6.16
C GLU A 916 -19.76 -1.83 -7.08
N ASP A 917 -18.58 -1.62 -6.51
CA ASP A 917 -17.32 -1.66 -7.27
C ASP A 917 -17.01 -3.05 -7.82
N LEU A 918 -17.29 -4.09 -7.03
CA LEU A 918 -17.19 -5.48 -7.48
C LEU A 918 -18.15 -5.74 -8.66
N ARG A 919 -19.41 -5.31 -8.54
CA ARG A 919 -20.40 -5.44 -9.61
C ARG A 919 -19.94 -4.74 -10.89
N ARG A 920 -19.45 -3.50 -10.78
CA ARG A 920 -18.91 -2.72 -11.92
C ARG A 920 -17.75 -3.45 -12.60
N GLN A 921 -16.84 -4.02 -11.82
CA GLN A 921 -15.71 -4.80 -12.35
C GLN A 921 -16.16 -6.08 -13.06
N MET A 922 -17.09 -6.83 -12.46
CA MET A 922 -17.65 -8.03 -13.07
C MET A 922 -18.36 -7.72 -14.41
N GLN A 923 -19.14 -6.64 -14.47
CA GLN A 923 -19.83 -6.19 -15.68
C GLN A 923 -18.84 -5.76 -16.78
N ALA A 924 -17.78 -5.02 -16.42
CA ALA A 924 -16.73 -4.65 -17.38
C ALA A 924 -15.98 -5.88 -17.90
N THR A 925 -15.65 -6.84 -17.04
CA THR A 925 -15.02 -8.10 -17.47
C THR A 925 -15.95 -8.93 -18.36
N LEU A 926 -17.25 -8.98 -18.05
CA LEU A 926 -18.25 -9.63 -18.90
C LEU A 926 -18.30 -8.99 -20.28
N LEU A 927 -18.27 -7.66 -20.36
CA LEU A 927 -18.25 -6.93 -21.63
C LEU A 927 -17.01 -7.25 -22.46
N ASP A 928 -15.82 -7.28 -21.86
CA ASP A 928 -14.59 -7.64 -22.55
C ASP A 928 -14.62 -9.08 -23.10
N MET A 929 -15.24 -10.00 -22.35
CA MET A 929 -15.45 -11.39 -22.78
C MET A 929 -16.43 -11.48 -23.95
N ILE A 930 -17.53 -10.72 -23.92
CA ILE A 930 -18.55 -10.68 -24.99
C ILE A 930 -17.98 -10.07 -26.27
N LEU A 931 -17.18 -9.01 -26.15
CA LEU A 931 -16.56 -8.30 -27.27
C LEU A 931 -15.32 -9.02 -27.83
N GLY A 932 -14.89 -10.14 -27.23
CA GLY A 932 -13.72 -10.91 -27.68
C GLY A 932 -12.37 -10.21 -27.44
N ILE A 933 -12.34 -9.11 -26.69
CA ILE A 933 -11.13 -8.34 -26.38
C ILE A 933 -10.44 -8.81 -25.08
N TRP A 934 -11.03 -9.80 -24.39
CA TRP A 934 -10.41 -10.47 -23.24
C TRP A 934 -9.17 -11.27 -23.67
N THR A 935 -7.99 -10.66 -23.55
CA THR A 935 -6.72 -11.23 -23.97
C THR A 935 -5.77 -11.44 -22.78
N GLY A 936 -4.86 -12.43 -22.89
CA GLY A 936 -3.82 -12.68 -21.88
C GLY A 936 -4.21 -13.58 -20.70
N GLY A 937 -5.31 -14.34 -20.78
CA GLY A 937 -5.75 -15.30 -19.74
C GLY A 937 -6.89 -16.20 -20.20
N SER A 938 -7.30 -17.16 -19.36
CA SER A 938 -8.44 -18.04 -19.69
C SER A 938 -9.77 -17.31 -19.52
N ILE A 939 -10.73 -17.53 -20.43
CA ILE A 939 -12.11 -17.02 -20.32
C ILE A 939 -12.86 -17.57 -19.10
N GLN A 940 -12.38 -18.66 -18.49
CA GLN A 940 -12.96 -19.25 -17.28
C GLN A 940 -12.47 -18.59 -15.99
N ASP A 941 -11.30 -17.93 -16.02
CA ASP A 941 -10.69 -17.36 -14.83
C ASP A 941 -11.54 -16.25 -14.18
N PRO A 942 -12.26 -15.37 -14.93
CA PRO A 942 -13.20 -14.42 -14.34
C PRO A 942 -14.27 -15.04 -13.46
N ALA A 943 -14.94 -16.10 -13.93
CA ALA A 943 -15.98 -16.78 -13.17
C ALA A 943 -15.42 -17.38 -11.88
N GLN A 944 -14.21 -17.96 -11.95
CA GLN A 944 -13.55 -18.50 -10.77
C GLN A 944 -13.14 -17.38 -9.80
N ALA A 945 -12.52 -16.30 -10.30
CA ALA A 945 -12.03 -15.18 -9.51
C ALA A 945 -13.16 -14.48 -8.73
N TYR A 946 -14.24 -14.08 -9.42
CA TYR A 946 -15.32 -13.31 -8.81
C TYR A 946 -16.29 -14.13 -7.96
N SER A 947 -16.24 -15.47 -8.02
CA SER A 947 -17.16 -16.33 -7.25
C SER A 947 -17.08 -16.14 -5.73
N THR A 948 -15.87 -16.00 -5.18
CA THR A 948 -15.66 -15.87 -3.72
C THR A 948 -16.41 -14.71 -3.10
N PRO A 949 -16.24 -13.45 -3.55
CA PRO A 949 -16.96 -12.36 -2.94
C PRO A 949 -18.49 -12.48 -3.11
N VAL A 950 -18.98 -13.01 -4.24
CA VAL A 950 -20.42 -13.22 -4.45
C VAL A 950 -20.97 -14.21 -3.41
N PHE A 951 -20.31 -15.34 -3.22
CA PHE A 951 -20.76 -16.38 -2.30
C PHE A 951 -20.63 -15.96 -0.83
N MET A 952 -19.62 -15.17 -0.48
CA MET A 952 -19.49 -14.62 0.87
C MET A 952 -20.61 -13.63 1.20
N LEU A 953 -20.99 -12.77 0.25
CA LEU A 953 -22.12 -11.87 0.44
C LEU A 953 -23.43 -12.66 0.61
N MET A 954 -23.64 -13.71 -0.19
CA MET A 954 -24.80 -14.58 -0.05
C MET A 954 -24.88 -15.25 1.33
N GLU A 955 -23.76 -15.80 1.83
CA GLU A 955 -23.70 -16.39 3.17
C GLU A 955 -23.96 -15.34 4.27
N ALA A 956 -23.40 -14.13 4.14
CA ALA A 956 -23.62 -13.06 5.10
C ALA A 956 -25.10 -12.64 5.17
N VAL A 957 -25.78 -12.53 4.03
CA VAL A 957 -27.21 -12.19 3.97
C VAL A 957 -28.08 -13.28 4.58
N GLU A 958 -27.74 -14.56 4.34
CA GLU A 958 -28.45 -15.69 4.93
C GLU A 958 -28.27 -15.74 6.46
N ASN A 959 -27.04 -15.58 6.95
CA ASN A 959 -26.76 -15.53 8.39
C ASN A 959 -27.49 -14.37 9.07
N MET A 960 -27.57 -13.22 8.40
CA MET A 960 -28.32 -12.06 8.88
C MET A 960 -29.82 -12.37 8.96
N ALA A 961 -30.40 -13.02 7.95
CA ALA A 961 -31.80 -13.43 7.95
C ALA A 961 -32.12 -14.42 9.09
N GLN A 962 -31.23 -15.40 9.33
CA GLN A 962 -31.38 -16.36 10.41
C GLN A 962 -31.27 -15.70 11.79
N ALA A 963 -30.33 -14.78 11.98
CA ALA A 963 -30.21 -14.01 13.22
C ALA A 963 -31.50 -13.22 13.49
N LYS A 964 -32.07 -12.55 12.48
CA LYS A 964 -33.36 -11.83 12.58
C LYS A 964 -34.51 -12.76 13.00
N ALA A 965 -34.55 -13.97 12.45
CA ALA A 965 -35.60 -14.94 12.76
C ALA A 965 -35.48 -15.48 14.19
N LEU A 966 -34.26 -15.70 14.69
CA LEU A 966 -34.00 -16.14 16.06
C LEU A 966 -34.35 -15.04 17.08
N GLY A 967 -33.99 -13.78 16.81
CA GLY A 967 -34.35 -12.65 17.68
C GLY A 967 -35.86 -12.55 17.96
N LYS A 968 -36.69 -12.77 16.93
CA LYS A 968 -38.17 -12.77 17.04
C LYS A 968 -38.76 -13.93 17.85
N GLN A 969 -38.06 -15.06 17.96
CA GLN A 969 -38.57 -16.27 18.63
C GLN A 969 -38.32 -16.27 20.15
N GLU A 970 -37.48 -15.37 20.68
CA GLU A 970 -37.07 -15.35 22.08
C GLU A 970 -38.12 -14.78 23.05
N GLU A 971 -39.19 -14.13 22.55
CA GLU A 971 -40.25 -13.56 23.41
C GLU A 971 -41.09 -14.64 24.15
N GLN A 972 -40.89 -15.94 23.88
CA GLN A 972 -41.84 -17.00 24.31
C GLN A 972 -41.24 -18.29 24.92
N ALA A 973 -39.95 -18.37 25.24
CA ALA A 973 -39.32 -19.69 25.43
C ALA A 973 -38.63 -19.94 26.80
N GLU A 974 -38.59 -21.21 27.25
CA GLU A 974 -38.08 -21.65 28.57
C GLU A 974 -36.55 -21.49 28.73
N GLU A 975 -36.09 -21.20 29.97
CA GLU A 975 -34.73 -20.78 30.36
C GLU A 975 -33.56 -21.63 29.81
N ALA A 976 -33.73 -22.95 29.63
CA ALA A 976 -32.65 -23.84 29.17
C ALA A 976 -32.45 -23.84 27.64
N GLU A 977 -33.50 -23.58 26.86
CA GLU A 977 -33.38 -23.38 25.42
C GLU A 977 -32.95 -21.95 25.07
N GLU A 978 -33.24 -21.00 25.97
CA GLU A 978 -32.84 -19.59 25.87
C GLU A 978 -31.33 -19.43 25.72
N GLU A 979 -30.53 -20.10 26.55
CA GLU A 979 -29.06 -20.01 26.47
C GLU A 979 -28.47 -20.57 25.18
N LYS A 980 -29.05 -21.65 24.62
CA LYS A 980 -28.58 -22.19 23.32
C LYS A 980 -28.94 -21.27 22.15
N ARG A 981 -30.13 -20.65 22.19
CA ARG A 981 -30.56 -19.70 21.14
C ARG A 981 -29.75 -18.41 21.17
N LYS A 982 -29.45 -17.86 22.35
CA LYS A 982 -28.55 -16.70 22.51
C LYS A 982 -27.17 -16.94 21.93
N LYS A 983 -26.56 -18.09 22.23
CA LYS A 983 -25.25 -18.47 21.68
C LYS A 983 -25.31 -18.52 20.16
N ASN A 984 -26.29 -19.23 19.58
CA ASN A 984 -26.42 -19.31 18.13
C ASN A 984 -26.67 -17.94 17.46
N PHE A 985 -27.50 -17.09 18.07
CA PHE A 985 -27.79 -15.74 17.58
C PHE A 985 -26.51 -14.89 17.49
N ILE A 986 -25.66 -14.93 18.52
CA ILE A 986 -24.42 -14.17 18.57
C ILE A 986 -23.38 -14.70 17.58
N LEU A 987 -23.29 -16.02 17.44
CA LEU A 987 -22.41 -16.65 16.46
C LEU A 987 -22.78 -16.22 15.04
N LEU A 988 -24.08 -16.17 14.71
CA LEU A 988 -24.54 -15.68 13.40
C LEU A 988 -24.15 -14.22 13.18
N ILE A 989 -24.39 -13.34 14.15
CA ILE A 989 -24.01 -11.92 14.06
C ILE A 989 -22.51 -11.75 13.79
N ILE A 990 -21.67 -12.52 14.47
CA ILE A 990 -20.22 -12.43 14.35
C ILE A 990 -19.72 -13.02 13.03
N SER A 991 -20.30 -14.13 12.61
CA SER A 991 -20.05 -14.71 11.29
C SER A 991 -20.37 -13.70 10.19
N VAL A 992 -21.46 -12.93 10.30
CA VAL A 992 -21.79 -11.86 9.34
C VAL A 992 -20.70 -10.79 9.31
N VAL A 993 -20.26 -10.31 10.48
CA VAL A 993 -19.20 -9.30 10.57
C VAL A 993 -17.95 -9.80 9.85
N PHE A 994 -17.47 -11.01 10.17
CA PHE A 994 -16.24 -11.54 9.57
C PHE A 994 -16.36 -11.84 8.08
N LEU A 995 -17.52 -12.24 7.58
CA LEU A 995 -17.72 -12.39 6.13
C LEU A 995 -17.64 -11.03 5.40
N VAL A 996 -17.89 -9.92 6.09
CA VAL A 996 -17.84 -8.57 5.50
C VAL A 996 -16.53 -7.82 5.78
N VAL A 997 -15.79 -8.16 6.85
CA VAL A 997 -14.47 -7.54 7.16
C VAL A 997 -13.56 -7.46 5.93
N PRO A 998 -13.40 -8.52 5.11
CA PRO A 998 -12.58 -8.44 3.92
C PRO A 998 -13.02 -7.42 2.87
N PHE A 999 -14.28 -6.97 2.86
CA PHE A 999 -14.77 -5.95 1.93
C PHE A 999 -14.46 -4.52 2.39
N VAL A 1000 -14.27 -4.32 3.70
CA VAL A 1000 -14.04 -3.00 4.32
C VAL A 1000 -12.60 -2.80 4.80
N GLY A 1001 -11.83 -3.88 4.92
CA GLY A 1001 -10.47 -3.86 5.47
C GLY A 1001 -10.46 -4.01 7.00
N GLU A 1002 -9.36 -4.54 7.52
CA GLU A 1002 -9.16 -4.83 8.95
C GLU A 1002 -9.21 -3.55 9.81
N GLU A 1003 -8.74 -2.43 9.27
CA GLU A 1003 -8.76 -1.12 9.95
C GLU A 1003 -10.18 -0.64 10.28
N VAL A 1004 -11.17 -0.91 9.43
CA VAL A 1004 -12.58 -0.54 9.66
C VAL A 1004 -13.21 -1.45 10.72
N ALA A 1005 -12.88 -2.74 10.71
CA ALA A 1005 -13.33 -3.69 11.74
C ALA A 1005 -12.72 -3.39 13.11
N LEU A 1006 -11.46 -2.94 13.14
CA LEU A 1006 -10.74 -2.48 14.32
C LEU A 1006 -11.33 -1.16 14.85
N ALA A 1007 -11.57 -0.17 13.99
CA ALA A 1007 -12.23 1.08 14.35
C ALA A 1007 -13.66 0.86 14.88
N GLY A 1008 -14.34 -0.18 14.37
CA GLY A 1008 -15.65 -0.62 14.85
C GLY A 1008 -15.63 -1.47 16.12
N GLY A 1009 -14.49 -1.78 16.73
CA GLY A 1009 -14.41 -2.54 17.99
C GLY A 1009 -14.84 -4.02 17.94
N PHE A 1010 -15.01 -4.60 16.75
CA PHE A 1010 -15.49 -5.98 16.59
C PHE A 1010 -14.44 -7.05 16.88
N THR A 1011 -13.16 -6.73 16.66
CA THR A 1011 -12.05 -7.59 17.06
C THR A 1011 -12.00 -7.76 18.58
N THR A 1012 -12.27 -6.69 19.33
CA THR A 1012 -12.40 -6.72 20.78
C THR A 1012 -13.55 -7.63 21.22
N ILE A 1013 -14.74 -7.49 20.60
CA ILE A 1013 -15.92 -8.32 20.90
C ILE A 1013 -15.65 -9.81 20.65
N ALA A 1014 -15.05 -10.15 19.52
CA ALA A 1014 -14.76 -11.54 19.17
C ALA A 1014 -13.79 -12.18 20.15
N ARG A 1015 -12.77 -11.44 20.59
CA ARG A 1015 -11.86 -11.86 21.65
C ARG A 1015 -12.58 -12.03 22.99
N THR A 1016 -13.52 -11.14 23.34
CA THR A 1016 -14.35 -11.30 24.56
C THR A 1016 -15.07 -12.65 24.56
N LEU A 1017 -15.66 -13.02 23.42
CA LEU A 1017 -16.44 -14.25 23.27
C LEU A 1017 -15.57 -15.50 23.19
N ALA A 1018 -14.41 -15.41 22.54
CA ALA A 1018 -13.41 -16.48 22.54
C ALA A 1018 -12.96 -16.80 23.97
N ILE A 1019 -12.62 -15.77 24.75
CA ILE A 1019 -12.16 -15.89 26.15
C ILE A 1019 -13.28 -16.41 27.05
N ALA A 1020 -14.52 -15.98 26.82
CA ALA A 1020 -15.69 -16.52 27.52
C ALA A 1020 -16.03 -17.97 27.14
N GLY A 1021 -15.38 -18.55 26.12
CA GLY A 1021 -15.66 -19.90 25.63
C GLY A 1021 -16.96 -20.01 24.83
N GLU A 1022 -17.43 -18.89 24.27
CA GLU A 1022 -18.74 -18.76 23.63
C GLU A 1022 -18.69 -18.84 22.09
N LEU A 1023 -17.49 -18.79 21.48
CA LEU A 1023 -17.36 -19.00 20.04
C LEU A 1023 -17.53 -20.49 19.66
N GLY A 1024 -18.47 -20.77 18.76
CA GLY A 1024 -18.63 -22.09 18.15
C GLY A 1024 -17.64 -22.33 17.02
N ASN A 1025 -17.37 -23.60 16.70
CA ASN A 1025 -16.39 -24.01 15.69
C ASN A 1025 -16.56 -23.34 14.32
N ALA A 1026 -17.81 -23.07 13.90
CA ALA A 1026 -18.09 -22.40 12.63
C ALA A 1026 -17.65 -20.93 12.65
N ALA A 1027 -17.95 -20.18 13.72
CA ALA A 1027 -17.54 -18.77 13.84
C ALA A 1027 -16.03 -18.63 14.04
N LEU A 1028 -15.40 -19.53 14.80
CA LEU A 1028 -13.94 -19.63 14.91
C LEU A 1028 -13.29 -19.93 13.56
N GLY A 1029 -13.85 -20.86 12.78
CA GLY A 1029 -13.36 -21.18 11.45
C GLY A 1029 -13.40 -20.00 10.48
N ILE A 1030 -14.50 -19.23 10.48
CA ILE A 1030 -14.62 -17.99 9.67
C ILE A 1030 -13.61 -16.95 10.17
N TYR A 1031 -13.55 -16.73 11.49
CA TYR A 1031 -12.62 -15.80 12.12
C TYR A 1031 -11.17 -16.09 11.75
N ASP A 1032 -10.71 -17.33 11.95
CA ASP A 1032 -9.34 -17.75 11.64
C ASP A 1032 -9.04 -17.64 10.15
N THR A 1033 -10.03 -17.91 9.28
CA THR A 1033 -9.87 -17.80 7.82
C THR A 1033 -9.79 -16.33 7.35
N VAL A 1034 -10.45 -15.41 8.05
CA VAL A 1034 -10.54 -14.00 7.68
C VAL A 1034 -9.46 -13.14 8.34
N GLU A 1035 -9.08 -13.44 9.58
CA GLU A 1035 -7.97 -12.77 10.27
C GLU A 1035 -6.60 -13.25 9.83
N ASP A 1036 -6.49 -14.39 9.14
CA ASP A 1036 -5.21 -14.81 8.56
C ASP A 1036 -4.93 -14.00 7.27
N PRO A 1037 -3.99 -13.03 7.30
CA PRO A 1037 -3.65 -12.23 6.12
C PRO A 1037 -3.03 -13.05 4.99
N SER A 1038 -2.63 -14.30 5.27
CA SER A 1038 -2.12 -15.23 4.27
C SER A 1038 -3.19 -16.16 3.68
N SER A 1039 -4.44 -16.09 4.16
CA SER A 1039 -5.51 -16.94 3.67
C SER A 1039 -5.81 -16.66 2.20
N ALA A 1040 -6.12 -17.71 1.45
CA ALA A 1040 -6.50 -17.59 0.05
C ALA A 1040 -7.75 -16.69 -0.14
N VAL A 1041 -8.59 -16.54 0.89
CA VAL A 1041 -9.78 -15.68 0.88
C VAL A 1041 -9.36 -14.21 0.92
N VAL A 1042 -8.49 -13.84 1.86
CA VAL A 1042 -7.93 -12.50 1.96
C VAL A 1042 -7.11 -12.16 0.71
N ASN A 1043 -6.36 -13.11 0.15
CA ASN A 1043 -5.64 -12.91 -1.11
C ASN A 1043 -6.57 -12.66 -2.30
N VAL A 1044 -7.64 -13.45 -2.47
CA VAL A 1044 -8.61 -13.24 -3.55
C VAL A 1044 -9.27 -11.86 -3.43
N LEU A 1045 -9.70 -11.48 -2.24
CA LEU A 1045 -10.39 -10.21 -2.01
C LEU A 1045 -9.44 -9.02 -2.07
N GLY A 1046 -8.24 -9.14 -1.53
CA GLY A 1046 -7.17 -8.15 -1.65
C GLY A 1046 -6.80 -7.89 -3.11
N MET A 1047 -6.66 -8.94 -3.92
CA MET A 1047 -6.40 -8.78 -5.34
C MET A 1047 -7.61 -8.24 -6.15
N LEU A 1048 -8.85 -8.53 -5.76
CA LEU A 1048 -10.03 -8.02 -6.48
C LEU A 1048 -10.45 -6.60 -6.07
N LEU A 1049 -10.28 -6.25 -4.81
CA LEU A 1049 -10.81 -5.01 -4.21
C LEU A 1049 -9.71 -4.02 -3.84
N GLY A 1050 -8.44 -4.47 -3.73
CA GLY A 1050 -7.32 -3.61 -3.31
C GLY A 1050 -7.36 -3.27 -1.83
N VAL A 1051 -7.88 -4.18 -1.01
CA VAL A 1051 -8.08 -4.05 0.43
C VAL A 1051 -6.93 -4.70 1.20
N GLY A 1052 -6.40 -4.02 2.22
CA GLY A 1052 -5.24 -4.46 3.01
C GLY A 1052 -3.89 -4.23 2.32
N ALA A 1053 -2.86 -4.97 2.73
CA ALA A 1053 -1.48 -4.84 2.19
C ALA A 1053 -1.27 -5.52 0.82
N ILE A 1054 -2.34 -5.99 0.18
CA ILE A 1054 -2.30 -6.76 -1.08
C ILE A 1054 -2.69 -5.84 -2.23
N ALA A 1055 -1.83 -5.76 -3.24
CA ALA A 1055 -2.09 -4.93 -4.42
C ALA A 1055 -3.28 -5.48 -5.23
N LYS A 1056 -4.16 -4.57 -5.66
CA LYS A 1056 -5.25 -4.90 -6.59
C LYS A 1056 -4.66 -5.42 -7.90
N ALA A 1057 -5.11 -6.59 -8.34
CA ALA A 1057 -4.77 -7.16 -9.63
C ALA A 1057 -5.34 -6.30 -10.76
N SER A 1058 -4.65 -6.29 -11.90
CA SER A 1058 -5.19 -5.66 -13.11
C SER A 1058 -6.43 -6.43 -13.59
N ARG A 1059 -7.41 -5.69 -14.14
CA ARG A 1059 -8.64 -6.23 -14.74
C ARG A 1059 -8.38 -6.74 -16.17
N ASP A 1060 -7.29 -7.47 -16.34
CA ASP A 1060 -6.89 -8.14 -17.59
C ASP A 1060 -6.76 -9.64 -17.36
N GLY A 1061 -6.54 -10.40 -18.44
CA GLY A 1061 -6.43 -11.85 -18.36
C GLY A 1061 -5.34 -12.34 -17.40
N LYS A 1062 -4.21 -11.63 -17.28
CA LYS A 1062 -3.08 -12.03 -16.43
C LYS A 1062 -3.36 -11.75 -14.96
N GLY A 1063 -3.88 -10.57 -14.64
CA GLY A 1063 -4.26 -10.18 -13.29
C GLY A 1063 -5.36 -11.07 -12.73
N ILE A 1064 -6.44 -11.27 -13.49
CA ILE A 1064 -7.56 -12.13 -13.07
C ILE A 1064 -7.16 -13.60 -13.02
N SER A 1065 -6.23 -14.07 -13.86
CA SER A 1065 -5.69 -15.42 -13.73
C SER A 1065 -4.91 -15.63 -12.41
N GLY A 1066 -4.23 -14.59 -11.92
CA GLY A 1066 -3.63 -14.59 -10.58
C GLY A 1066 -4.68 -14.76 -9.47
N VAL A 1067 -5.80 -14.03 -9.57
CA VAL A 1067 -6.92 -14.16 -8.62
C VAL A 1067 -7.55 -15.54 -8.67
N ALA A 1068 -7.84 -16.04 -9.88
CA ALA A 1068 -8.39 -17.37 -10.09
C ALA A 1068 -7.46 -18.46 -9.54
N SER A 1069 -6.14 -18.26 -9.64
CA SER A 1069 -5.14 -19.17 -9.07
C SER A 1069 -5.17 -19.19 -7.55
N ALA A 1070 -5.24 -18.03 -6.89
CA ALA A 1070 -5.42 -17.96 -5.44
C ALA A 1070 -6.73 -18.62 -5.01
N ARG A 1071 -7.81 -18.43 -5.77
CA ARG A 1071 -9.09 -19.09 -5.53
C ARG A 1071 -9.00 -20.60 -5.62
N LYS A 1072 -8.34 -21.12 -6.66
CA LYS A 1072 -8.12 -22.57 -6.86
C LYS A 1072 -7.22 -23.16 -5.77
N GLY A 1073 -6.38 -22.34 -5.12
CA GLY A 1073 -5.54 -22.72 -3.99
C GLY A 1073 -6.26 -22.84 -2.64
N MET A 1074 -7.56 -22.50 -2.55
CA MET A 1074 -8.33 -22.67 -1.32
C MET A 1074 -8.49 -24.16 -0.95
N SER A 1075 -8.19 -24.49 0.31
CA SER A 1075 -8.42 -25.86 0.81
C SER A 1075 -9.92 -26.14 0.99
N ALA A 1076 -10.31 -27.42 0.94
CA ALA A 1076 -11.69 -27.82 1.20
C ALA A 1076 -12.16 -27.43 2.62
N ASP A 1077 -11.24 -27.41 3.58
CA ASP A 1077 -11.53 -26.98 4.96
C ASP A 1077 -11.77 -25.47 5.02
N SER A 1078 -10.99 -24.67 4.29
CA SER A 1078 -11.21 -23.22 4.16
C SER A 1078 -12.51 -22.87 3.42
N ILE A 1079 -12.92 -23.67 2.43
CA ILE A 1079 -14.22 -23.48 1.75
C ILE A 1079 -15.37 -23.83 2.69
N SER A 1080 -15.21 -24.90 3.47
CA SER A 1080 -16.23 -25.36 4.41
C SER A 1080 -16.35 -24.44 5.63
N SER A 1081 -15.25 -23.81 6.06
CA SER A 1081 -15.26 -22.86 7.18
C SER A 1081 -16.06 -21.60 6.86
N LEU A 1082 -16.10 -21.16 5.60
CA LEU A 1082 -16.85 -19.97 5.15
C LEU A 1082 -18.37 -20.11 5.21
N GLY A 1083 -18.89 -21.32 5.43
CA GLY A 1083 -20.31 -21.58 5.62
C GLY A 1083 -20.94 -22.47 4.55
N SER A 1084 -22.19 -22.85 4.82
CA SER A 1084 -22.87 -23.91 4.07
C SER A 1084 -23.42 -23.44 2.72
N VAL A 1085 -23.84 -22.17 2.62
CA VAL A 1085 -24.27 -21.54 1.37
C VAL A 1085 -23.06 -21.38 0.46
N PHE A 1086 -21.95 -20.86 0.99
CA PHE A 1086 -20.70 -20.71 0.23
C PHE A 1086 -20.27 -22.05 -0.37
N LYS A 1087 -20.17 -23.07 0.48
CA LYS A 1087 -19.76 -24.42 0.04
C LYS A 1087 -20.68 -24.98 -1.04
N ASN A 1088 -21.99 -24.87 -0.86
CA ASN A 1088 -22.95 -25.40 -1.83
C ASN A 1088 -22.86 -24.71 -3.19
N GLN A 1089 -22.73 -23.37 -3.20
CA GLN A 1089 -22.55 -22.62 -4.46
C GLN A 1089 -21.21 -22.93 -5.13
N ASP A 1090 -20.15 -23.14 -4.34
CA ASP A 1090 -18.86 -23.55 -4.89
C ASP A 1090 -18.91 -24.95 -5.51
N ASP A 1091 -19.51 -25.93 -4.83
CA ASP A 1091 -19.64 -27.29 -5.36
C ASP A 1091 -20.38 -27.28 -6.72
N LYS A 1092 -21.37 -26.40 -6.89
CA LYS A 1092 -22.09 -26.17 -8.16
C LYS A 1092 -21.20 -25.51 -9.22
N LEU A 1093 -20.53 -24.41 -8.88
CA LEU A 1093 -19.62 -23.72 -9.79
C LEU A 1093 -18.52 -24.66 -10.31
N GLN A 1094 -17.90 -25.42 -9.41
CA GLN A 1094 -16.88 -26.41 -9.78
C GLN A 1094 -17.44 -27.52 -10.67
N SER A 1095 -18.72 -27.88 -10.54
CA SER A 1095 -19.38 -28.84 -11.43
C SER A 1095 -19.59 -28.26 -12.83
N ILE A 1096 -20.07 -27.01 -12.94
CA ILE A 1096 -20.30 -26.32 -14.22
C ILE A 1096 -18.97 -26.10 -14.97
N MET A 1097 -17.91 -25.74 -14.25
CA MET A 1097 -16.59 -25.47 -14.84
C MET A 1097 -15.79 -26.73 -15.24
N LYS A 1098 -16.15 -27.92 -14.73
CA LYS A 1098 -15.51 -29.20 -15.08
C LYS A 1098 -15.86 -29.74 -16.48
N VAL A 1099 -16.81 -29.13 -17.18
CA VAL A 1099 -17.31 -29.61 -18.48
C VAL A 1099 -16.28 -29.42 -19.63
N CYS A 1100 -15.16 -28.72 -19.40
CA CYS A 1100 -14.11 -28.54 -20.41
C CYS A 1100 -12.81 -29.28 -20.04
N LYS A 1101 -12.65 -30.50 -20.53
CA LYS A 1101 -11.33 -31.08 -20.81
C LYS A 1101 -11.28 -31.43 -22.31
N PHE A 1102 -10.55 -30.64 -23.08
CA PHE A 1102 -10.02 -31.06 -24.38
C PHE A 1102 -8.52 -31.27 -24.23
#